data_AF-A0A2N9M910-F1
#
_entry.id   AF-A0A2N9M910-F1
#
_cell.length_a   1.000
_cell.length_b   1.000
_cell.length_c   1.000
_cell.angle_alpha   90.00
_cell.angle_beta   90.00
_cell.angle_gamma   90.00
#
_symmetry.space_group_name_H-M   'P 1'
#
loop_
_entity.id
_entity.type
_entity.pdbx_description
1 polymer ?
#
loop_
_entity_poly.entity_id
_entity_poly.type
_entity_poly.pdbx_seq_one_letter_code
_entity_poly.pdbx_strand_id
1 'polypeptide(L)'
;MAGLPPVGQTIVLCRLLGRAFRPRNGMKNRRSCRRLHWPTGDKIAGVTGSPDRFFDPVFFVMTFLLAIALLTTSALAADPPKNALSNPSFEAGLDSWDTAGGAIGISVDEAVAHFGKQSARVTGSTLKLKSAGGVHQSIHLGKAVQHPILVSGWSKAREVETAGGGYVIFLDGRYEDGTQMPREDVAFDAGTHDWQYREFIVDPPKPVKSLELFAVLAQGKGTVWFDDLAIGLAPIAFRGVRLVTGIFGGPSFGLVAGLTVKAPWQAQLRNSAGVVATAEGAGAPILFQWAGPKGNYTLRVTATDPVSTEKIEEVRTLGLSSAASPRSYAAWVESSMKRVLPQALPPASPPQLEAQISLAGNERESFQLCLLAAPGKAIHNVRLMPGDLMSSAGNRIPAADIEWQQVGYVRVGPLRHSPANEGAWAGWWPDPLLPVAQFDLQPGFTQPVWVTIHTPSGTPAGDYSGALRLLADGQPPLRVPVKARVYAFSLPAESHLKTAFALLGEELEAIYGRPVPQQLRWRYGEFMLQHRLNADDIYRKELPDLADLRHFRELGLSAFNLLYLIPQHGSLIPDLNAYTPELRQNLLDRLAPTTAKLRAAGMLDRAYVYGFDESDPEFFPVMRDYFGAIKQRDPQLHTTTTAHIPLDPAVLKSLHVDWIIPLTSNYDFQKAEQCRRAGIQVWSYVACDPREPYANFLADDALIEARVLWWQAWQQKMDGMLYWGANIWERRGNRRSIDLSRGPLLDWGVTTGKSNDERWLQELHGDGLLLYPGIDGPIGSIRLANLRDGLEDYEYLWMLGQREAALPVTKDLTHFTLDPAVLYTQRDRVARQIHPRH
;
A
#
# COMPACT_ATOMS: atom_id res chain seq x y z
N MET A 1 -22.02 15.99 36.09
CA MET A 1 -20.63 15.63 35.75
C MET A 1 -20.47 14.13 35.95
N ALA A 2 -20.26 13.38 34.88
CA ALA A 2 -19.86 11.98 34.92
C ALA A 2 -18.97 11.75 33.68
N GLY A 3 -17.75 11.27 33.88
CA GLY A 3 -16.78 11.14 32.81
C GLY A 3 -17.08 9.93 31.93
N LEU A 4 -17.18 10.15 30.61
CA LEU A 4 -17.16 9.07 29.62
C LEU A 4 -15.75 8.46 29.55
N PRO A 5 -15.61 7.13 29.38
CA PRO A 5 -14.31 6.51 29.13
C PRO A 5 -13.79 6.92 27.74
N PRO A 6 -12.45 7.02 27.54
CA PRO A 6 -11.89 7.42 26.27
C PRO A 6 -12.02 6.32 25.20
N VAL A 7 -12.49 6.71 24.02
CA VAL A 7 -12.39 5.91 22.78
C VAL A 7 -10.90 5.78 22.45
N GLY A 8 -10.35 4.59 22.71
CA GLY A 8 -8.93 4.28 22.49
C GLY A 8 -8.65 2.79 22.37
N GLN A 9 -9.69 2.00 22.08
CA GLN A 9 -9.60 0.54 21.93
C GLN A 9 -9.33 0.11 20.49
N THR A 10 -9.68 0.92 19.48
CA THR A 10 -9.52 0.57 18.06
C THR A 10 -8.05 0.37 17.67
N ILE A 11 -7.14 1.15 18.25
CA ILE A 11 -5.67 1.04 18.04
C ILE A 11 -5.09 -0.22 18.70
N VAL A 12 -5.84 -0.90 19.58
CA VAL A 12 -5.40 -2.17 20.18
C VAL A 12 -5.34 -3.29 19.14
N LEU A 13 -6.13 -3.22 18.07
CA LEU A 13 -6.14 -4.20 16.97
C LEU A 13 -4.77 -4.31 16.30
N CYS A 14 -4.27 -3.22 15.70
CA CYS A 14 -2.94 -3.17 15.08
C CYS A 14 -1.82 -3.44 16.11
N ARG A 15 -1.98 -2.99 17.36
CA ARG A 15 -1.00 -3.27 18.43
C ARG A 15 -0.99 -4.73 18.90
N LEU A 16 -2.00 -5.54 18.59
CA LEU A 16 -2.02 -6.97 18.87
C LEU A 16 -1.41 -7.76 17.71
N LEU A 17 -1.74 -7.40 16.47
CA LEU A 17 -1.07 -7.91 15.26
C LEU A 17 0.47 -7.72 15.35
N GLY A 18 0.94 -6.53 15.72
CA GLY A 18 2.38 -6.30 15.94
C GLY A 18 2.98 -6.98 17.19
N ARG A 19 2.16 -7.42 18.16
CA ARG A 19 2.64 -8.08 19.39
C ARG A 19 3.00 -9.56 19.21
N ALA A 20 2.53 -10.20 18.14
CA ALA A 20 2.95 -11.56 17.78
C ALA A 20 4.48 -11.67 17.59
N PHE A 21 5.17 -10.55 17.33
CA PHE A 21 6.58 -10.52 16.92
C PHE A 21 7.61 -10.02 17.95
N ARG A 22 7.27 -9.80 19.25
CA ARG A 22 8.29 -9.43 20.26
C ARG A 22 8.18 -10.11 21.64
N PRO A 23 9.24 -10.78 22.13
CA PRO A 23 9.28 -11.35 23.48
C PRO A 23 9.50 -10.27 24.55
N ARG A 24 8.66 -10.24 25.58
CA ARG A 24 8.82 -9.36 26.76
C ARG A 24 10.01 -9.80 27.62
N ASN A 25 10.93 -8.88 27.91
CA ASN A 25 11.96 -9.03 28.94
C ASN A 25 11.96 -7.81 29.88
N GLY A 26 12.32 -8.01 31.15
CA GLY A 26 12.47 -6.94 32.13
C GLY A 26 13.46 -7.33 33.24
N MET A 27 13.85 -6.32 34.03
CA MET A 27 14.80 -6.39 35.17
C MET A 27 16.29 -6.58 34.80
N LYS A 28 17.27 -6.07 35.58
CA LYS A 28 17.38 -4.82 36.39
C LYS A 28 18.87 -4.64 36.78
N ASN A 29 19.39 -3.42 36.66
CA ASN A 29 20.67 -2.90 37.18
C ASN A 29 21.45 -3.72 38.26
N ARG A 30 22.80 -3.79 38.13
CA ARG A 30 23.77 -3.03 38.98
C ARG A 30 25.26 -3.34 38.77
N ARG A 31 26.09 -2.26 38.78
CA ARG A 31 27.51 -2.16 39.25
C ARG A 31 28.60 -2.91 38.45
N SER A 32 29.88 -2.50 38.42
CA SER A 32 30.52 -1.19 38.68
C SER A 32 32.02 -1.15 38.33
N CYS A 33 32.46 -0.13 37.59
CA CYS A 33 33.66 0.70 37.81
C CYS A 33 35.08 0.07 37.97
N ARG A 34 35.98 0.28 36.97
CA ARG A 34 37.33 0.94 37.00
C ARG A 34 38.22 0.44 35.81
N ARG A 35 38.75 1.30 34.91
CA ARG A 35 39.96 2.18 35.02
C ARG A 35 41.27 1.37 35.19
N LEU A 36 42.27 1.35 34.30
CA LEU A 36 43.09 2.45 33.75
C LEU A 36 44.18 1.96 32.74
N HIS A 37 44.74 2.91 31.98
CA HIS A 37 46.14 3.01 31.46
C HIS A 37 46.61 2.35 30.12
N TRP A 38 46.73 3.24 29.12
CA TRP A 38 47.84 3.44 28.14
C TRP A 38 49.24 3.34 28.83
N PRO A 39 50.42 3.17 28.15
CA PRO A 39 50.72 3.84 26.88
C PRO A 39 51.79 3.31 25.87
N THR A 40 51.86 4.02 24.72
CA THR A 40 53.05 4.44 23.92
C THR A 40 53.88 3.50 23.04
N GLY A 41 54.10 3.98 21.80
CA GLY A 41 55.41 3.99 21.10
C GLY A 41 55.66 2.86 20.09
N ASP A 42 56.37 3.06 18.97
CA ASP A 42 56.75 4.30 18.26
C ASP A 42 57.09 3.97 16.77
N LYS A 43 57.43 4.98 15.97
CA LYS A 43 57.62 5.00 14.50
C LYS A 43 58.81 4.15 13.96
N ILE A 44 58.85 3.87 12.64
CA ILE A 44 59.76 4.48 11.61
C ILE A 44 59.74 3.76 10.23
N ALA A 45 59.90 4.58 9.18
CA ALA A 45 59.89 4.43 7.71
C ALA A 45 60.88 3.47 6.96
N GLY A 46 60.68 3.37 5.63
CA GLY A 46 61.67 3.02 4.59
C GLY A 46 61.05 2.30 3.35
N VAL A 47 61.02 2.74 2.07
CA VAL A 47 61.99 3.38 1.13
C VAL A 47 62.94 2.36 0.45
N THR A 48 63.05 2.14 -0.87
CA THR A 48 62.34 2.55 -2.14
C THR A 48 62.86 1.68 -3.32
N GLY A 49 62.14 1.50 -4.46
CA GLY A 49 62.80 1.07 -5.72
C GLY A 49 61.96 0.55 -6.92
N SER A 50 62.26 1.06 -8.13
CA SER A 50 61.96 0.57 -9.50
C SER A 50 63.25 0.79 -10.37
N PRO A 51 63.38 0.60 -11.71
CA PRO A 51 62.39 0.41 -12.81
C PRO A 51 62.83 -0.60 -13.94
N ASP A 52 62.36 -0.36 -15.19
CA ASP A 52 62.80 -0.89 -16.51
C ASP A 52 62.36 -2.33 -16.93
N ARG A 53 62.00 -2.64 -18.19
CA ARG A 53 61.97 -1.87 -19.48
C ARG A 53 61.01 -2.50 -20.55
N PHE A 54 60.66 -1.71 -21.58
CA PHE A 54 59.88 -2.10 -22.79
C PHE A 54 60.74 -2.78 -23.89
N PHE A 55 60.10 -3.58 -24.79
CA PHE A 55 60.30 -3.51 -26.27
C PHE A 55 59.21 -4.31 -27.05
N ASP A 56 59.00 -3.96 -28.34
CA ASP A 56 57.83 -4.23 -29.23
C ASP A 56 58.27 -3.96 -30.71
N PRO A 57 57.51 -4.12 -31.85
CA PRO A 57 56.25 -4.83 -32.21
C PRO A 57 56.38 -5.76 -33.48
N VAL A 58 55.23 -6.26 -34.05
CA VAL A 58 54.79 -6.11 -35.49
C VAL A 58 54.01 -7.30 -36.15
N PHE A 59 52.69 -7.13 -36.37
CA PHE A 59 51.81 -7.49 -37.55
C PHE A 59 51.68 -8.98 -38.05
N PHE A 60 50.52 -9.52 -38.52
CA PHE A 60 49.14 -9.01 -38.72
C PHE A 60 48.11 -10.16 -38.98
N VAL A 61 46.82 -9.79 -39.17
CA VAL A 61 45.67 -10.58 -39.71
C VAL A 61 44.88 -11.51 -38.74
N MET A 62 44.02 -10.91 -37.90
CA MET A 62 42.55 -11.09 -37.98
C MET A 62 41.84 -10.22 -36.93
N THR A 63 41.28 -9.07 -37.33
CA THR A 63 40.39 -8.29 -36.46
C THR A 63 39.45 -7.42 -37.29
N PHE A 64 38.26 -7.94 -37.60
CA PHE A 64 37.18 -7.17 -38.22
C PHE A 64 35.83 -7.82 -37.86
N LEU A 65 35.42 -7.72 -36.60
CA LEU A 65 34.05 -7.99 -36.10
C LEU A 65 33.95 -7.73 -34.57
N LEU A 66 34.12 -6.47 -34.13
CA LEU A 66 33.43 -5.92 -32.92
C LEU A 66 33.72 -4.41 -32.82
N ALA A 67 32.89 -3.58 -33.46
CA ALA A 67 33.00 -2.11 -33.39
C ALA A 67 31.63 -1.40 -33.44
N ILE A 68 30.58 -2.07 -32.93
CA ILE A 68 29.25 -1.47 -32.69
C ILE A 68 28.69 -2.06 -31.38
N ALA A 69 29.23 -1.63 -30.23
CA ALA A 69 28.70 -1.93 -28.90
C ALA A 69 29.35 -1.01 -27.82
N LEU A 70 29.36 0.30 -28.04
CA LEU A 70 29.95 1.27 -27.08
C LEU A 70 29.14 2.58 -27.05
N LEU A 71 27.87 2.45 -26.69
CA LEU A 71 26.96 3.53 -26.28
C LEU A 71 25.81 2.88 -25.47
N THR A 72 25.34 3.56 -24.41
CA THR A 72 24.22 3.15 -23.51
C THR A 72 24.48 2.14 -22.38
N THR A 73 25.51 2.37 -21.55
CA THR A 73 25.43 2.06 -20.11
C THR A 73 26.01 3.20 -19.27
N SER A 74 25.28 4.32 -19.19
CA SER A 74 25.58 5.39 -18.22
C SER A 74 24.99 5.08 -16.84
N ALA A 75 25.30 3.89 -16.31
CA ALA A 75 25.26 3.68 -14.88
C ALA A 75 26.44 4.43 -14.29
N LEU A 76 26.18 5.63 -13.73
CA LEU A 76 27.12 6.28 -12.84
C LEU A 76 27.27 5.38 -11.62
N ALA A 77 28.31 4.55 -11.60
CA ALA A 77 28.76 3.92 -10.39
C ALA A 77 29.26 5.04 -9.46
N ALA A 78 28.39 5.52 -8.57
CA ALA A 78 28.84 6.17 -7.35
C ALA A 78 29.73 5.17 -6.61
N ASP A 79 30.82 5.64 -6.01
CA ASP A 79 31.66 4.77 -5.19
C ASP A 79 30.78 4.11 -4.12
N PRO A 80 30.89 2.78 -3.89
CA PRO A 80 30.12 2.12 -2.85
C PRO A 80 30.44 2.81 -1.52
N PRO A 81 29.43 3.07 -0.67
CA PRO A 81 29.64 3.86 0.53
C PRO A 81 30.69 3.17 1.41
N LYS A 82 31.68 3.94 1.86
CA LYS A 82 32.84 3.41 2.58
C LYS A 82 32.37 2.56 3.77
N ASN A 83 32.52 1.24 3.61
CA ASN A 83 31.99 0.27 4.55
C ASN A 83 32.55 0.54 5.95
N ALA A 84 31.65 0.74 6.91
CA ALA A 84 32.01 1.03 8.29
C ALA A 84 32.33 -0.24 9.10
N LEU A 85 32.10 -1.42 8.52
CA LEU A 85 32.49 -2.70 9.11
C LEU A 85 33.98 -2.98 8.95
N SER A 86 34.56 -3.58 9.98
CA SER A 86 35.86 -4.25 9.91
C SER A 86 35.68 -5.71 9.48
N ASN A 87 36.49 -6.20 8.56
CA ASN A 87 36.42 -7.57 8.04
C ASN A 87 35.02 -8.00 7.52
N PRO A 88 34.43 -7.25 6.57
CA PRO A 88 33.05 -7.48 6.09
C PRO A 88 32.81 -8.83 5.41
N SER A 89 33.85 -9.36 4.76
CA SER A 89 33.84 -10.64 4.04
C SER A 89 34.61 -11.74 4.79
N PHE A 90 34.74 -11.59 6.12
CA PHE A 90 35.30 -12.59 7.03
C PHE A 90 36.74 -13.11 6.79
N GLU A 91 37.49 -12.61 5.80
CA GLU A 91 38.87 -13.02 5.46
C GLU A 91 39.89 -13.05 6.62
N ALA A 92 39.67 -12.26 7.68
CA ALA A 92 40.45 -12.29 8.94
C ALA A 92 39.73 -13.08 10.06
N GLY A 93 38.94 -14.09 9.70
CA GLY A 93 38.13 -14.88 10.62
C GLY A 93 37.02 -14.10 11.33
N LEU A 94 36.77 -14.44 12.60
CA LEU A 94 35.76 -13.80 13.44
C LEU A 94 36.35 -12.79 14.46
N ASP A 95 37.64 -12.46 14.36
CA ASP A 95 38.35 -11.66 15.38
C ASP A 95 37.79 -10.24 15.59
N SER A 96 37.04 -9.72 14.62
CA SER A 96 36.33 -8.44 14.68
C SER A 96 34.80 -8.57 14.76
N TRP A 97 34.29 -9.77 15.03
CA TRP A 97 32.85 -10.08 15.05
C TRP A 97 32.46 -10.78 16.36
N ASP A 98 31.56 -10.16 17.12
CA ASP A 98 31.02 -10.75 18.35
C ASP A 98 29.93 -11.79 18.04
N THR A 99 29.82 -12.85 18.84
CA THR A 99 28.78 -13.88 18.63
C THR A 99 27.41 -13.42 19.13
N ALA A 100 26.39 -13.45 18.27
CA ALA A 100 25.01 -13.19 18.64
C ALA A 100 24.28 -14.48 19.11
N GLY A 101 23.46 -14.37 20.16
CA GLY A 101 22.52 -15.43 20.59
C GLY A 101 23.07 -16.54 21.51
N GLY A 102 24.37 -16.54 21.77
CA GLY A 102 25.06 -17.61 22.50
C GLY A 102 25.67 -18.62 21.53
N ALA A 103 26.96 -18.93 21.71
CA ALA A 103 27.83 -19.49 20.67
C ALA A 103 27.56 -20.97 20.30
N ILE A 104 26.39 -21.26 19.72
CA ILE A 104 26.03 -22.57 19.18
C ILE A 104 25.98 -22.48 17.65
N GLY A 105 26.90 -23.20 16.99
CA GLY A 105 26.85 -23.43 15.54
C GLY A 105 27.49 -22.36 14.64
N ILE A 106 28.22 -21.38 15.20
CA ILE A 106 28.93 -20.34 14.43
C ILE A 106 30.38 -20.78 14.16
N SER A 107 30.84 -20.68 12.92
CA SER A 107 32.25 -20.87 12.53
C SER A 107 32.60 -20.06 11.29
N VAL A 108 33.88 -20.00 10.94
CA VAL A 108 34.31 -19.64 9.58
C VAL A 108 34.18 -20.88 8.69
N ASP A 109 33.93 -20.69 7.39
CA ASP A 109 34.01 -21.72 6.35
C ASP A 109 34.95 -21.24 5.23
N GLU A 110 36.00 -22.02 4.94
CA GLU A 110 37.01 -21.71 3.90
C GLU A 110 36.69 -22.35 2.54
N ALA A 111 35.63 -23.16 2.45
CA ALA A 111 35.21 -23.84 1.22
C ALA A 111 33.97 -23.21 0.59
N VAL A 112 33.27 -22.34 1.33
CA VAL A 112 32.05 -21.65 0.89
C VAL A 112 32.23 -20.17 1.17
N ALA A 113 32.42 -19.37 0.12
CA ALA A 113 32.49 -17.92 0.16
C ALA A 113 31.76 -17.33 -1.05
N HIS A 114 31.34 -16.07 -0.95
CA HIS A 114 30.85 -15.24 -2.04
C HIS A 114 31.99 -14.42 -2.63
N PHE A 115 32.80 -13.82 -1.75
CA PHE A 115 33.99 -13.04 -2.08
C PHE A 115 35.18 -13.52 -1.25
N GLY A 116 36.39 -13.31 -1.75
CA GLY A 116 37.59 -13.80 -1.06
C GLY A 116 37.62 -15.33 -0.96
N LYS A 117 37.72 -15.84 0.27
CA LYS A 117 37.92 -17.26 0.61
C LYS A 117 37.16 -17.72 1.86
N GLN A 118 36.66 -16.81 2.69
CA GLN A 118 36.03 -17.11 3.97
C GLN A 118 34.59 -16.59 4.03
N SER A 119 33.73 -17.24 4.81
CA SER A 119 32.43 -16.68 5.19
C SER A 119 32.02 -17.10 6.60
N ALA A 120 31.08 -16.36 7.20
CA ALA A 120 30.53 -16.69 8.52
C ALA A 120 29.42 -17.74 8.37
N ARG A 121 29.75 -18.99 8.69
CA ARG A 121 28.80 -20.10 8.72
C ARG A 121 28.05 -20.14 10.05
N VAL A 122 26.73 -20.30 9.98
CA VAL A 122 25.84 -20.47 11.14
C VAL A 122 24.96 -21.71 10.93
N THR A 123 24.95 -22.62 11.90
CA THR A 123 24.16 -23.86 11.86
C THR A 123 23.08 -23.85 12.94
N GLY A 124 21.81 -23.79 12.53
CA GLY A 124 20.65 -23.85 13.41
C GLY A 124 20.15 -25.28 13.62
N SER A 125 19.58 -25.57 14.80
CA SER A 125 19.13 -26.92 15.18
C SER A 125 17.70 -27.00 15.72
N THR A 126 16.99 -25.87 15.86
CA THR A 126 15.68 -25.85 16.54
C THR A 126 14.85 -24.62 16.17
N LEU A 127 13.53 -24.80 16.05
CA LEU A 127 12.56 -23.73 15.82
C LEU A 127 12.06 -23.11 17.14
N LYS A 128 12.71 -23.38 18.27
CA LYS A 128 12.28 -22.89 19.60
C LYS A 128 12.60 -21.41 19.78
N LEU A 129 11.65 -20.68 20.35
CA LEU A 129 11.81 -19.32 20.88
C LEU A 129 13.11 -19.18 21.69
N LYS A 130 13.81 -18.05 21.47
CA LYS A 130 15.11 -17.68 22.06
C LYS A 130 16.33 -18.48 21.60
N SER A 131 16.22 -19.41 20.65
CA SER A 131 17.41 -19.90 19.93
C SER A 131 17.82 -18.90 18.86
N ALA A 132 19.09 -18.51 18.84
CA ALA A 132 19.69 -17.73 17.76
C ALA A 132 21.20 -18.02 17.71
N GLY A 133 21.75 -18.08 16.51
CA GLY A 133 23.19 -18.01 16.26
C GLY A 133 23.46 -16.95 15.20
N GLY A 134 24.63 -16.33 15.25
CA GLY A 134 25.04 -15.36 14.24
C GLY A 134 26.20 -14.48 14.70
N VAL A 135 26.52 -13.49 13.87
CA VAL A 135 27.61 -12.53 14.11
C VAL A 135 27.04 -11.13 14.25
N HIS A 136 27.71 -10.27 15.02
CA HIS A 136 27.39 -8.85 15.09
C HIS A 136 28.62 -7.97 15.27
N GLN A 137 28.50 -6.71 14.89
CA GLN A 137 29.57 -5.72 15.06
C GLN A 137 28.99 -4.36 15.44
N SER A 138 29.57 -3.75 16.49
CA SER A 138 29.18 -2.45 17.02
C SER A 138 29.96 -1.31 16.34
N ILE A 139 29.27 -0.44 15.61
CA ILE A 139 29.82 0.74 14.93
C ILE A 139 29.57 2.01 15.77
N HIS A 140 30.64 2.69 16.17
CA HIS A 140 30.57 3.92 16.96
C HIS A 140 30.83 5.17 16.10
N LEU A 141 29.85 6.06 16.01
CA LEU A 141 29.96 7.27 15.19
C LEU A 141 30.64 8.39 15.98
N GLY A 142 31.79 8.87 15.51
CA GLY A 142 32.60 9.89 16.19
C GLY A 142 31.81 11.16 16.50
N LYS A 143 31.10 11.68 15.49
CA LYS A 143 30.02 12.68 15.62
C LYS A 143 28.68 11.97 15.39
N ALA A 144 27.61 12.38 16.07
CA ALA A 144 26.28 11.88 15.73
C ALA A 144 25.84 12.38 14.34
N VAL A 145 25.19 11.51 13.56
CA VAL A 145 24.81 11.79 12.17
C VAL A 145 23.33 11.49 11.97
N GLN A 146 22.59 12.44 11.41
CA GLN A 146 21.24 12.20 10.89
C GLN A 146 21.32 12.13 9.38
N HIS A 147 21.30 10.91 8.84
CA HIS A 147 21.44 10.63 7.42
C HIS A 147 20.94 9.20 7.14
N PRO A 148 20.32 8.93 5.98
CA PRO A 148 20.00 7.56 5.57
C PRO A 148 21.21 6.63 5.60
N ILE A 149 21.02 5.43 6.14
CA ILE A 149 22.03 4.39 6.29
C ILE A 149 21.65 3.23 5.36
N LEU A 150 22.54 2.86 4.46
CA LEU A 150 22.40 1.65 3.64
C LEU A 150 23.03 0.47 4.39
N VAL A 151 22.27 -0.62 4.52
CA VAL A 151 22.73 -1.91 5.01
C VAL A 151 22.56 -2.93 3.89
N SER A 152 23.55 -3.79 3.66
CA SER A 152 23.40 -4.92 2.75
C SER A 152 24.29 -6.10 3.12
N GLY A 153 24.07 -7.24 2.45
CA GLY A 153 24.91 -8.42 2.60
C GLY A 153 24.48 -9.56 1.70
N TRP A 154 25.35 -10.54 1.55
CA TRP A 154 25.07 -11.78 0.84
C TRP A 154 24.85 -12.93 1.82
N SER A 155 23.92 -13.83 1.51
CA SER A 155 23.78 -15.06 2.25
C SER A 155 23.39 -16.26 1.38
N LYS A 156 23.88 -17.43 1.76
CA LYS A 156 23.61 -18.72 1.13
C LYS A 156 22.95 -19.65 2.14
N ALA A 157 22.01 -20.48 1.71
CA ALA A 157 21.23 -21.34 2.60
C ALA A 157 21.22 -22.82 2.15
N ARG A 158 21.23 -23.73 3.12
CA ARG A 158 20.99 -25.17 2.92
C ARG A 158 20.04 -25.69 3.99
N GLU A 159 18.90 -26.21 3.53
CA GLU A 159 17.88 -26.87 4.35
C GLU A 159 17.38 -26.00 5.51
N VAL A 160 17.22 -24.70 5.23
CA VAL A 160 16.83 -23.71 6.23
C VAL A 160 15.32 -23.72 6.45
N GLU A 161 14.91 -23.98 7.67
CA GLU A 161 13.54 -23.76 8.17
C GLU A 161 13.61 -22.64 9.21
N THR A 162 12.67 -21.70 9.23
CA THR A 162 12.56 -20.73 10.34
C THR A 162 11.11 -20.58 10.82
N ALA A 163 10.95 -20.28 12.10
CA ALA A 163 9.68 -19.79 12.64
C ALA A 163 9.71 -18.26 12.70
N GLY A 164 8.78 -17.61 11.99
CA GLY A 164 8.62 -16.15 12.01
C GLY A 164 9.76 -15.36 11.36
N GLY A 165 10.38 -15.90 10.30
CA GLY A 165 11.33 -15.14 9.46
C GLY A 165 12.70 -14.87 10.09
N GLY A 166 13.16 -15.69 11.03
CA GLY A 166 14.39 -15.43 11.79
C GLY A 166 15.73 -15.53 11.04
N TYR A 167 15.74 -15.64 9.71
CA TYR A 167 16.95 -15.65 8.87
C TYR A 167 17.13 -14.27 8.23
N VAL A 168 17.89 -13.40 8.90
CA VAL A 168 17.87 -11.94 8.67
C VAL A 168 19.25 -11.30 8.84
N ILE A 169 19.44 -10.17 8.16
CA ILE A 169 20.33 -9.10 8.63
C ILE A 169 19.46 -8.04 9.28
N PHE A 170 19.85 -7.54 10.46
CA PHE A 170 19.14 -6.46 11.15
C PHE A 170 20.08 -5.41 11.76
N LEU A 171 19.56 -4.19 11.89
CA LEU A 171 20.26 -3.04 12.45
C LEU A 171 19.54 -2.55 13.71
N ASP A 172 20.24 -2.60 14.85
CA ASP A 172 19.87 -1.83 16.05
C ASP A 172 20.72 -0.54 16.12
N GLY A 173 20.26 0.47 16.87
CA GLY A 173 21.01 1.72 17.03
C GLY A 173 20.58 2.56 18.22
N ARG A 174 21.39 3.57 18.56
CA ARG A 174 21.07 4.58 19.59
C ARG A 174 21.23 5.98 19.01
N TYR A 175 20.30 6.86 19.33
CA TYR A 175 20.37 8.27 19.01
C TYR A 175 21.27 9.03 20.00
N GLU A 176 21.66 10.25 19.63
CA GLU A 176 22.47 11.14 20.46
C GLU A 176 21.81 11.51 21.80
N ASP A 177 20.48 11.54 21.85
CA ASP A 177 19.70 11.76 23.09
C ASP A 177 19.60 10.51 23.99
N GLY A 178 20.25 9.41 23.60
CA GLY A 178 20.25 8.13 24.33
C GLY A 178 19.02 7.26 24.09
N THR A 179 18.01 7.72 23.32
CA THR A 179 16.87 6.87 22.94
C THR A 179 17.27 5.81 21.90
N GLN A 180 16.62 4.66 21.93
CA GLN A 180 16.90 3.55 21.01
C GLN A 180 16.25 3.79 19.65
N MET A 181 16.97 3.52 18.57
CA MET A 181 16.43 3.44 17.21
C MET A 181 15.50 2.22 17.09
N PRO A 182 14.38 2.29 16.35
CA PRO A 182 13.65 1.10 15.94
C PRO A 182 14.61 0.11 15.26
N ARG A 183 14.41 -1.18 15.51
CA ARG A 183 15.08 -2.23 14.74
C ARG A 183 14.51 -2.22 13.33
N GLU A 184 15.40 -2.31 12.36
CA GLU A 184 15.09 -2.45 10.94
C GLU A 184 15.80 -3.71 10.45
N ASP A 185 15.17 -4.50 9.60
CA ASP A 185 15.70 -5.78 9.13
C ASP A 185 15.35 -6.09 7.67
N VAL A 186 16.07 -7.08 7.12
CA VAL A 186 15.77 -7.70 5.84
C VAL A 186 15.94 -9.22 5.97
N ALA A 187 14.93 -9.96 5.52
CA ALA A 187 14.92 -11.41 5.54
C ALA A 187 15.47 -12.01 4.25
N PHE A 188 16.16 -13.14 4.40
CA PHE A 188 16.53 -14.04 3.31
C PHE A 188 15.47 -15.15 3.17
N ASP A 189 15.41 -15.75 2.00
CA ASP A 189 14.40 -16.77 1.71
C ASP A 189 14.74 -18.08 2.44
N ALA A 190 13.75 -18.71 3.08
CA ALA A 190 13.96 -20.02 3.70
C ALA A 190 14.11 -21.13 2.64
N GLY A 191 14.75 -22.24 3.02
CA GLY A 191 14.98 -23.42 2.19
C GLY A 191 16.45 -23.62 1.82
N THR A 192 16.70 -24.00 0.56
CA THR A 192 18.05 -24.16 0.00
C THR A 192 18.17 -23.24 -1.21
N HIS A 193 19.12 -22.31 -1.17
CA HIS A 193 19.41 -21.39 -2.27
C HIS A 193 20.91 -21.08 -2.33
N ASP A 194 21.40 -20.72 -3.51
CA ASP A 194 22.76 -20.18 -3.68
C ASP A 194 22.83 -18.73 -3.14
N TRP A 195 23.98 -18.08 -3.22
CA TRP A 195 24.18 -16.71 -2.76
C TRP A 195 23.08 -15.75 -3.22
N GLN A 196 22.38 -15.19 -2.23
CA GLN A 196 21.29 -14.23 -2.37
C GLN A 196 21.74 -12.89 -1.78
N TYR A 197 21.50 -11.80 -2.52
CA TYR A 197 21.70 -10.44 -2.03
C TYR A 197 20.44 -9.92 -1.33
N ARG A 198 20.65 -9.16 -0.26
CA ARG A 198 19.62 -8.35 0.41
C ARG A 198 20.21 -7.00 0.83
N GLU A 199 19.40 -5.95 0.71
CA GLU A 199 19.70 -4.61 1.19
C GLU A 199 18.46 -3.94 1.79
N PHE A 200 18.67 -2.95 2.66
CA PHE A 200 17.63 -2.06 3.15
C PHE A 200 18.23 -0.69 3.55
N ILE A 201 17.39 0.34 3.54
CA ILE A 201 17.77 1.70 3.95
C ILE A 201 17.02 2.10 5.22
N VAL A 202 17.77 2.56 6.21
CA VAL A 202 17.24 3.14 7.45
C VAL A 202 17.37 4.66 7.38
N ASP A 203 16.26 5.39 7.40
CA ASP A 203 16.26 6.87 7.48
C ASP A 203 15.97 7.32 8.93
N PRO A 204 17.01 7.66 9.72
CA PRO A 204 16.83 7.94 11.14
C PRO A 204 16.18 9.32 11.37
N PRO A 205 15.09 9.41 12.17
CA PRO A 205 14.41 10.68 12.47
C PRO A 205 15.22 11.62 13.39
N LYS A 206 16.37 11.17 13.92
CA LYS A 206 17.26 11.91 14.82
C LYS A 206 18.73 11.54 14.53
N PRO A 207 19.71 12.35 14.97
CA PRO A 207 21.13 11.97 14.91
C PRO A 207 21.42 10.65 15.63
N VAL A 208 21.99 9.70 14.89
CA VAL A 208 22.44 8.39 15.38
C VAL A 208 23.85 8.53 15.96
N LYS A 209 24.12 7.91 17.10
CA LYS A 209 25.41 7.93 17.79
C LYS A 209 26.16 6.60 17.75
N SER A 210 25.44 5.48 17.77
CA SER A 210 26.01 4.15 17.58
C SER A 210 25.02 3.24 16.87
N LEU A 211 25.56 2.26 16.15
CA LEU A 211 24.85 1.27 15.35
C LEU A 211 25.39 -0.12 15.70
N GLU A 212 24.58 -1.14 15.52
CA GLU A 212 24.95 -2.52 15.78
C GLU A 212 24.31 -3.40 14.71
N LEU A 213 25.14 -3.91 13.80
CA LEU A 213 24.69 -4.76 12.69
C LEU A 213 24.76 -6.22 13.13
N PHE A 214 23.68 -6.97 12.88
CA PHE A 214 23.56 -8.39 13.16
C PHE A 214 23.26 -9.17 11.89
N ALA A 215 23.89 -10.33 11.71
CA ALA A 215 23.53 -11.33 10.69
C ALA A 215 23.28 -12.66 11.41
N VAL A 216 22.03 -13.14 11.40
CA VAL A 216 21.58 -14.22 12.30
C VAL A 216 20.69 -15.26 11.63
N LEU A 217 20.75 -16.48 12.18
CA LEU A 217 19.72 -17.50 12.08
C LEU A 217 19.08 -17.70 13.47
N ALA A 218 17.93 -17.09 13.66
CA ALA A 218 17.08 -17.19 14.86
C ALA A 218 15.90 -18.14 14.63
N GLN A 219 15.54 -18.90 15.65
CA GLN A 219 14.41 -19.85 15.63
C GLN A 219 14.42 -20.74 14.38
N GLY A 220 15.62 -21.21 14.00
CA GLY A 220 15.90 -21.83 12.72
C GLY A 220 16.64 -23.16 12.79
N LYS A 221 16.42 -23.98 11.76
CA LYS A 221 17.23 -25.16 11.43
C LYS A 221 18.02 -24.90 10.15
N GLY A 222 18.98 -25.77 9.84
CA GLY A 222 19.74 -25.75 8.59
C GLY A 222 21.10 -25.07 8.74
N THR A 223 21.75 -24.79 7.61
CA THR A 223 23.02 -24.03 7.57
C THR A 223 22.84 -22.79 6.72
N VAL A 224 23.30 -21.65 7.22
CA VAL A 224 23.46 -20.42 6.43
C VAL A 224 24.92 -20.00 6.44
N TRP A 225 25.33 -19.28 5.41
CA TRP A 225 26.62 -18.59 5.34
C TRP A 225 26.35 -17.11 5.05
N PHE A 226 26.96 -16.20 5.81
CA PHE A 226 26.90 -14.76 5.59
C PHE A 226 28.26 -14.27 5.09
N ASP A 227 28.23 -13.38 4.10
CA ASP A 227 29.42 -12.82 3.47
C ASP A 227 29.14 -11.41 2.92
N ASP A 228 30.19 -10.65 2.60
CA ASP A 228 30.13 -9.30 2.03
C ASP A 228 29.14 -8.36 2.74
N LEU A 229 29.14 -8.40 4.07
CA LEU A 229 28.27 -7.51 4.85
C LEU A 229 28.72 -6.05 4.68
N ALA A 230 27.78 -5.13 4.52
CA ALA A 230 28.09 -3.71 4.37
C ALA A 230 27.14 -2.82 5.16
N ILE A 231 27.72 -1.79 5.80
CA ILE A 231 26.97 -0.66 6.34
C ILE A 231 27.67 0.66 6.02
N GLY A 232 26.90 1.65 5.58
CA GLY A 232 27.42 2.97 5.24
C GLY A 232 26.32 4.02 5.15
N LEU A 233 26.70 5.28 4.93
CA LEU A 233 25.73 6.31 4.55
C LEU A 233 25.21 5.97 3.14
N ALA A 234 23.89 6.03 2.90
CA ALA A 234 23.36 5.81 1.56
C ALA A 234 23.89 6.89 0.60
N PRO A 235 24.35 6.55 -0.62
CA PRO A 235 24.88 7.56 -1.55
C PRO A 235 23.79 8.54 -1.99
N ILE A 236 24.16 9.80 -2.26
CA ILE A 236 23.22 10.77 -2.84
C ILE A 236 23.07 10.49 -4.34
N ALA A 237 21.83 10.25 -4.79
CA ALA A 237 21.51 10.01 -6.19
C ALA A 237 20.14 10.62 -6.54
N PHE A 238 19.98 11.03 -7.80
CA PHE A 238 18.66 11.38 -8.34
C PHE A 238 17.82 10.11 -8.54
N ARG A 239 16.54 10.15 -8.17
CA ARG A 239 15.57 9.07 -8.40
C ARG A 239 14.42 9.54 -9.29
N GLY A 240 13.82 8.63 -10.05
CA GLY A 240 12.56 8.87 -10.77
C GLY A 240 12.55 10.08 -11.70
N VAL A 241 13.69 10.41 -12.32
CA VAL A 241 13.82 11.65 -13.11
C VAL A 241 12.96 11.58 -14.37
N ARG A 242 11.95 12.43 -14.44
CA ARG A 242 11.09 12.60 -15.62
C ARG A 242 11.13 14.04 -16.10
N LEU A 243 11.46 14.19 -17.38
CA LEU A 243 11.51 15.46 -18.09
C LEU A 243 10.59 15.39 -19.31
N VAL A 244 9.61 16.28 -19.39
CA VAL A 244 8.62 16.33 -20.46
C VAL A 244 8.62 17.73 -21.08
N THR A 245 8.73 17.83 -22.41
CA THR A 245 8.72 19.09 -23.15
C THR A 245 7.35 19.35 -23.79
N GLY A 246 7.06 20.62 -24.11
CA GLY A 246 5.82 21.04 -24.77
C GLY A 246 4.56 20.92 -23.91
N ILE A 247 4.68 20.70 -22.59
CA ILE A 247 3.57 20.38 -21.68
C ILE A 247 2.42 21.41 -21.72
N PHE A 248 2.72 22.69 -21.88
CA PHE A 248 1.72 23.78 -21.97
C PHE A 248 1.47 24.23 -23.41
N GLY A 249 1.83 23.41 -24.40
CA GLY A 249 2.13 23.91 -25.74
C GLY A 249 3.36 24.84 -25.73
N GLY A 250 3.67 25.41 -26.90
CA GLY A 250 4.82 26.30 -27.07
C GLY A 250 6.17 25.71 -26.62
N PRO A 251 7.19 26.55 -26.47
CA PRO A 251 8.46 26.18 -25.85
C PRO A 251 8.28 26.11 -24.32
N SER A 252 8.04 24.92 -23.80
CA SER A 252 7.85 24.66 -22.37
C SER A 252 8.45 23.31 -21.96
N PHE A 253 8.71 23.12 -20.66
CA PHE A 253 9.00 21.81 -20.07
C PHE A 253 8.56 21.72 -18.60
N GLY A 254 8.48 20.49 -18.11
CA GLY A 254 8.41 20.16 -16.69
C GLY A 254 9.43 19.07 -16.35
N LEU A 255 10.15 19.27 -15.25
CA LEU A 255 11.01 18.31 -14.57
C LEU A 255 10.33 17.90 -13.26
N VAL A 256 10.31 16.60 -12.99
CA VAL A 256 10.15 16.03 -11.65
C VAL A 256 11.27 15.04 -11.39
N ALA A 257 11.85 15.08 -10.20
CA ALA A 257 12.81 14.09 -9.71
C ALA A 257 12.75 13.97 -8.19
N GLY A 258 13.25 12.85 -7.66
CA GLY A 258 13.53 12.64 -6.24
C GLY A 258 15.03 12.63 -5.94
N LEU A 259 15.37 12.50 -4.66
CA LEU A 259 16.72 12.28 -4.16
C LEU A 259 16.69 11.12 -3.16
N THR A 260 17.72 10.27 -3.15
CA THR A 260 17.93 9.25 -2.10
C THR A 260 18.12 9.85 -0.71
N VAL A 261 18.66 11.06 -0.65
CA VAL A 261 19.02 11.81 0.57
C VAL A 261 18.33 13.16 0.56
N LYS A 262 17.87 13.63 1.72
CA LYS A 262 17.32 14.98 1.87
C LYS A 262 18.43 16.05 1.79
N ALA A 263 18.76 16.46 0.57
CA ALA A 263 19.82 17.41 0.27
C ALA A 263 19.30 18.71 -0.38
N PRO A 264 19.96 19.86 -0.17
CA PRO A 264 19.73 21.08 -0.96
C PRO A 264 20.06 20.82 -2.44
N TRP A 265 19.23 21.38 -3.32
CA TRP A 265 19.38 21.26 -4.76
C TRP A 265 19.08 22.58 -5.48
N GLN A 266 19.66 22.74 -6.66
CA GLN A 266 19.40 23.83 -7.58
C GLN A 266 19.31 23.31 -9.02
N ALA A 267 18.28 23.72 -9.75
CA ALA A 267 18.08 23.45 -11.16
C ALA A 267 18.17 24.77 -11.95
N GLN A 268 19.12 24.87 -12.89
CA GLN A 268 19.31 26.03 -13.76
C GLN A 268 18.97 25.68 -15.20
N LEU A 269 18.11 26.48 -15.83
CA LEU A 269 17.93 26.49 -17.27
C LEU A 269 18.86 27.55 -17.86
N ARG A 270 19.67 27.18 -18.85
CA ARG A 270 20.66 28.04 -19.50
C ARG A 270 20.45 28.08 -21.01
N ASN A 271 20.76 29.19 -21.66
CA ASN A 271 20.94 29.30 -23.10
C ASN A 271 22.31 29.94 -23.42
N SER A 272 22.56 30.32 -24.68
CA SER A 272 23.81 30.96 -25.10
C SER A 272 24.09 32.32 -24.45
N ALA A 273 23.09 32.98 -23.84
CA ALA A 273 23.24 34.25 -23.14
C ALA A 273 23.46 34.10 -21.62
N GLY A 274 23.30 32.89 -21.05
CA GLY A 274 23.50 32.63 -19.62
C GLY A 274 22.35 31.83 -18.99
N VAL A 275 22.16 32.01 -17.68
CA VAL A 275 21.02 31.43 -16.94
C VAL A 275 19.76 32.23 -17.25
N VAL A 276 18.69 31.55 -17.67
CA VAL A 276 17.40 32.16 -18.02
C VAL A 276 16.31 31.90 -16.97
N ALA A 277 16.45 30.83 -16.17
CA ALA A 277 15.57 30.51 -15.06
C ALA A 277 16.28 29.59 -14.07
N THR A 278 15.91 29.68 -12.80
CA THR A 278 16.42 28.85 -11.71
C THR A 278 15.25 28.39 -10.85
N ALA A 279 15.31 27.15 -10.37
CA ALA A 279 14.54 26.64 -9.25
C ALA A 279 15.49 26.05 -8.21
N GLU A 280 15.13 26.09 -6.93
CA GLU A 280 15.93 25.53 -5.84
C GLU A 280 15.02 25.05 -4.70
N GLY A 281 15.56 24.16 -3.87
CA GLY A 281 14.83 23.53 -2.78
C GLY A 281 15.71 22.60 -1.96
N ALA A 282 15.09 21.79 -1.10
CA ALA A 282 15.80 20.78 -0.32
C ALA A 282 14.95 19.51 -0.13
N GLY A 283 15.52 18.36 -0.48
CA GLY A 283 14.82 17.07 -0.52
C GLY A 283 13.91 16.89 -1.73
N ALA A 284 13.12 15.81 -1.71
CA ALA A 284 12.16 15.48 -2.75
C ALA A 284 10.78 16.14 -2.49
N PRO A 285 10.05 16.54 -3.55
CA PRO A 285 10.48 16.53 -4.94
C PRO A 285 11.43 17.67 -5.30
N ILE A 286 12.26 17.40 -6.29
CA ILE A 286 12.77 18.40 -7.22
C ILE A 286 11.66 18.66 -8.24
N LEU A 287 11.12 19.88 -8.26
CA LEU A 287 10.18 20.35 -9.28
C LEU A 287 10.77 21.55 -10.00
N PHE A 288 10.76 21.51 -11.34
CA PHE A 288 11.08 22.70 -12.14
C PHE A 288 10.26 22.71 -13.42
N GLN A 289 9.36 23.68 -13.54
CA GLN A 289 8.52 23.90 -14.71
C GLN A 289 8.81 25.27 -15.29
N TRP A 290 8.82 25.38 -16.63
CA TRP A 290 9.13 26.62 -17.32
C TRP A 290 8.42 26.70 -18.68
N ALA A 291 8.07 27.90 -19.09
CA ALA A 291 7.56 28.21 -20.43
C ALA A 291 8.12 29.57 -20.89
N GLY A 292 8.48 29.69 -22.16
CA GLY A 292 9.10 30.91 -22.67
C GLY A 292 9.39 30.87 -24.17
N PRO A 293 10.42 31.60 -24.66
CA PRO A 293 10.75 31.68 -26.07
C PRO A 293 11.33 30.37 -26.62
N LYS A 294 11.30 30.21 -27.95
CA LYS A 294 11.90 29.06 -28.64
C LYS A 294 13.42 29.13 -28.57
N GLY A 295 14.08 27.99 -28.45
CA GLY A 295 15.54 27.94 -28.44
C GLY A 295 16.11 26.61 -27.98
N ASN A 296 17.44 26.53 -28.03
CA ASN A 296 18.20 25.44 -27.44
C ASN A 296 18.63 25.85 -26.03
N TYR A 297 18.37 24.98 -25.07
CA TYR A 297 18.66 25.19 -23.66
C TYR A 297 19.48 24.03 -23.09
N THR A 298 20.21 24.31 -22.01
CA THR A 298 20.82 23.30 -21.16
C THR A 298 20.21 23.41 -19.77
N LEU A 299 19.50 22.36 -19.35
CA LEU A 299 19.04 22.17 -18.00
C LEU A 299 20.16 21.48 -17.20
N ARG A 300 20.60 22.09 -16.10
CA ARG A 300 21.57 21.52 -15.15
C ARG A 300 20.92 21.45 -13.78
N VAL A 301 20.76 20.27 -13.23
CA VAL A 301 20.32 20.02 -11.85
C VAL A 301 21.55 19.62 -11.03
N THR A 302 21.74 20.21 -9.86
CA THR A 302 22.81 19.85 -8.93
C THR A 302 22.24 19.67 -7.54
N ALA A 303 22.69 18.64 -6.81
CA ALA A 303 22.39 18.45 -5.40
C ALA A 303 23.68 18.15 -4.63
N THR A 304 23.77 18.59 -3.38
CA THR A 304 24.94 18.35 -2.52
C THR A 304 24.49 17.78 -1.19
N ASP A 305 24.96 16.58 -0.83
CA ASP A 305 24.68 15.99 0.48
C ASP A 305 25.30 16.86 1.60
N PRO A 306 24.51 17.35 2.57
CA PRO A 306 25.03 18.14 3.68
C PRO A 306 25.93 17.36 4.66
N VAL A 307 25.99 16.02 4.57
CA VAL A 307 26.76 15.16 5.48
C VAL A 307 28.04 14.65 4.83
N SER A 308 27.98 13.91 3.71
CA SER A 308 29.19 13.43 3.02
C SER A 308 29.92 14.52 2.23
N THR A 309 29.26 15.65 1.95
CA THR A 309 29.68 16.70 1.01
C THR A 309 29.76 16.26 -0.46
N GLU A 310 29.32 15.04 -0.77
CA GLU A 310 29.18 14.54 -2.15
C GLU A 310 28.26 15.47 -2.94
N LYS A 311 28.66 15.76 -4.18
CA LYS A 311 27.88 16.59 -5.10
C LYS A 311 27.60 15.82 -6.39
N ILE A 312 26.32 15.64 -6.68
CA ILE A 312 25.84 15.06 -7.93
C ILE A 312 25.29 16.13 -8.87
N GLU A 313 25.34 15.83 -10.17
CA GLU A 313 24.69 16.65 -11.18
C GLU A 313 24.08 15.86 -12.33
N GLU A 314 23.01 16.41 -12.90
CA GLU A 314 22.36 15.92 -14.10
C GLU A 314 22.25 17.05 -15.12
N VAL A 315 22.72 16.78 -16.34
CA VAL A 315 22.69 17.74 -17.44
C VAL A 315 21.85 17.18 -18.59
N ARG A 316 20.97 18.01 -19.14
CA ARG A 316 20.09 17.69 -20.29
C ARG A 316 20.06 18.87 -21.26
N THR A 317 20.33 18.60 -22.53
CA THR A 317 20.13 19.58 -23.62
C THR A 317 18.71 19.48 -24.13
N LEU A 318 18.04 20.61 -24.31
CA LEU A 318 16.63 20.73 -24.65
C LEU A 318 16.43 21.64 -25.86
N GLY A 319 16.05 21.06 -27.00
CA GLY A 319 15.56 21.79 -28.16
C GLY A 319 14.09 22.16 -27.96
N LEU A 320 13.82 23.31 -27.33
CA LEU A 320 12.44 23.77 -27.09
C LEU A 320 11.90 24.48 -28.33
N SER A 321 11.26 23.68 -29.18
CA SER A 321 10.47 24.13 -30.32
C SER A 321 9.10 23.45 -30.29
N SER A 322 8.05 24.17 -30.69
CA SER A 322 6.70 23.61 -30.77
C SER A 322 5.87 24.41 -31.78
N ALA A 323 5.07 23.71 -32.57
CA ALA A 323 4.08 24.31 -33.45
C ALA A 323 2.74 24.61 -32.73
N ALA A 324 2.55 24.07 -31.51
CA ALA A 324 1.33 24.29 -30.74
C ALA A 324 1.37 25.63 -30.00
N SER A 325 0.27 26.38 -30.03
CA SER A 325 0.13 27.62 -29.27
C SER A 325 0.30 27.38 -27.75
N PRO A 326 0.94 28.32 -27.01
CA PRO A 326 0.98 28.29 -25.55
C PRO A 326 -0.41 28.32 -24.92
N ARG A 327 -0.56 27.65 -23.77
CA ARG A 327 -1.79 27.52 -22.99
C ARG A 327 -1.53 27.87 -21.53
N SER A 328 -2.55 28.30 -20.79
CA SER A 328 -2.42 28.53 -19.34
C SER A 328 -2.38 27.25 -18.51
N TYR A 329 -2.72 26.10 -19.09
CA TYR A 329 -2.69 24.79 -18.44
C TYR A 329 -2.51 23.65 -19.44
N ALA A 330 -2.04 22.51 -18.91
CA ALA A 330 -2.03 21.22 -19.58
C ALA A 330 -3.25 20.40 -19.13
N ALA A 331 -3.72 19.49 -20.00
CA ALA A 331 -4.78 18.54 -19.69
C ALA A 331 -4.46 17.19 -20.35
N TRP A 332 -4.66 16.09 -19.61
CA TRP A 332 -4.57 14.71 -20.12
C TRP A 332 -5.55 13.79 -19.41
N VAL A 333 -5.81 12.62 -19.98
CA VAL A 333 -6.59 11.55 -19.32
C VAL A 333 -5.63 10.51 -18.74
N GLU A 334 -5.92 10.01 -17.55
CA GLU A 334 -5.21 8.92 -16.89
C GLU A 334 -6.22 7.90 -16.34
N SER A 335 -5.78 6.65 -16.16
CA SER A 335 -6.61 5.57 -15.61
C SER A 335 -7.05 5.85 -14.18
N SER A 336 -8.27 5.45 -13.82
CA SER A 336 -8.77 5.35 -12.44
C SER A 336 -7.88 4.48 -11.53
N MET A 337 -7.17 3.51 -12.10
CA MET A 337 -6.27 2.60 -11.37
C MET A 337 -4.89 3.18 -11.02
N LYS A 338 -4.60 4.46 -11.30
CA LYS A 338 -3.32 5.10 -10.95
C LYS A 338 -3.48 6.28 -9.99
N ARG A 339 -2.56 6.42 -9.04
CA ARG A 339 -2.46 7.62 -8.19
C ARG A 339 -1.81 8.76 -8.95
N VAL A 340 -2.50 9.90 -9.03
CA VAL A 340 -1.96 11.12 -9.64
C VAL A 340 -1.53 12.08 -8.54
N LEU A 341 -0.25 11.98 -8.16
CA LEU A 341 0.37 12.83 -7.14
C LEU A 341 0.46 14.30 -7.62
N PRO A 342 0.56 15.31 -6.73
CA PRO A 342 0.59 16.73 -7.10
C PRO A 342 1.68 17.13 -8.12
N GLN A 343 2.80 16.43 -8.07
CA GLN A 343 3.95 16.56 -8.96
C GLN A 343 3.80 15.91 -10.34
N ALA A 344 2.69 15.20 -10.59
CA ALA A 344 2.58 14.33 -11.75
C ALA A 344 2.65 15.13 -13.07
N LEU A 345 3.56 14.72 -13.95
CA LEU A 345 3.65 15.23 -15.31
C LEU A 345 2.92 14.28 -16.28
N PRO A 346 2.34 14.79 -17.38
CA PRO A 346 1.72 13.96 -18.42
C PRO A 346 2.70 12.90 -18.98
N PRO A 347 2.20 11.88 -19.69
CA PRO A 347 3.05 10.96 -20.45
C PRO A 347 3.98 11.73 -21.41
N ALA A 348 5.18 11.21 -21.68
CA ALA A 348 6.16 11.88 -22.55
C ALA A 348 5.67 12.02 -24.01
N SER A 349 4.77 11.14 -24.43
CA SER A 349 3.98 11.26 -25.65
C SER A 349 2.52 11.11 -25.24
N PRO A 350 1.84 12.20 -24.82
CA PRO A 350 0.46 12.10 -24.39
C PRO A 350 -0.42 11.72 -25.58
N PRO A 351 -1.39 10.80 -25.41
CA PRO A 351 -2.37 10.52 -26.46
C PRO A 351 -3.18 11.79 -26.76
N GLN A 352 -3.95 11.75 -27.86
CA GLN A 352 -4.98 12.76 -28.08
C GLN A 352 -5.89 12.83 -26.84
N LEU A 353 -6.20 14.05 -26.40
CA LEU A 353 -7.10 14.27 -25.27
C LEU A 353 -8.50 13.74 -25.62
N GLU A 354 -8.79 12.54 -25.13
CA GLU A 354 -10.04 11.79 -25.27
C GLU A 354 -10.08 10.77 -24.13
N ALA A 355 -11.25 10.57 -23.52
CA ALA A 355 -11.50 9.49 -22.59
C ALA A 355 -12.19 8.32 -23.30
N GLN A 356 -11.73 7.10 -23.03
CA GLN A 356 -12.35 5.87 -23.53
C GLN A 356 -12.61 4.94 -22.35
N ILE A 357 -13.85 4.49 -22.21
CA ILE A 357 -14.27 3.50 -21.21
C ILE A 357 -15.13 2.41 -21.87
N SER A 358 -15.33 1.30 -21.18
CA SER A 358 -16.27 0.25 -21.58
C SER A 358 -16.95 -0.29 -20.32
N LEU A 359 -18.27 -0.52 -20.37
CA LEU A 359 -19.07 -0.94 -19.22
C LEU A 359 -20.35 -1.69 -19.66
N ALA A 360 -20.94 -2.45 -18.77
CA ALA A 360 -22.21 -3.13 -18.92
C ALA A 360 -23.34 -2.26 -18.33
N GLY A 361 -24.60 -2.60 -18.61
CA GLY A 361 -25.72 -1.96 -17.90
C GLY A 361 -25.67 -2.27 -16.40
N ASN A 362 -26.14 -1.35 -15.57
CA ASN A 362 -26.06 -1.43 -14.10
C ASN A 362 -24.61 -1.50 -13.56
N GLU A 363 -23.71 -0.74 -14.20
CA GLU A 363 -22.29 -0.63 -13.84
C GLU A 363 -21.85 0.84 -13.82
N ARG A 364 -20.79 1.13 -13.05
CA ARG A 364 -20.00 2.36 -13.12
C ARG A 364 -18.59 2.08 -13.64
N GLU A 365 -18.04 2.99 -14.44
CA GLU A 365 -16.61 2.93 -14.81
C GLU A 365 -16.04 4.36 -14.79
N SER A 366 -14.79 4.49 -14.32
CA SER A 366 -14.20 5.79 -13.99
C SER A 366 -12.90 6.08 -14.75
N PHE A 367 -12.59 7.36 -14.93
CA PHE A 367 -11.29 7.84 -15.40
C PHE A 367 -10.91 9.16 -14.72
N GLN A 368 -9.66 9.58 -14.86
CA GLN A 368 -9.17 10.86 -14.34
C GLN A 368 -8.88 11.84 -15.48
N LEU A 369 -9.46 13.04 -15.41
CA LEU A 369 -9.04 14.21 -16.19
C LEU A 369 -8.04 15.01 -15.36
N CYS A 370 -6.76 14.92 -15.70
CA CYS A 370 -5.68 15.58 -14.97
C CYS A 370 -5.40 16.96 -15.55
N LEU A 371 -5.30 17.96 -14.69
CA LEU A 371 -5.10 19.38 -15.04
C LEU A 371 -3.86 19.91 -14.33
N LEU A 372 -2.95 20.56 -15.06
CA LEU A 372 -1.77 21.19 -14.49
C LEU A 372 -1.70 22.65 -14.96
N ALA A 373 -1.77 23.59 -14.02
CA ALA A 373 -1.62 25.01 -14.31
C ALA A 373 -0.16 25.39 -14.62
N ALA A 374 0.04 26.23 -15.63
CA ALA A 374 1.36 26.70 -16.03
C ALA A 374 2.01 27.59 -14.96
N PRO A 375 3.36 27.67 -14.89
CA PRO A 375 4.08 28.52 -13.95
C PRO A 375 3.55 29.96 -13.93
N GLY A 376 3.16 30.44 -12.75
CA GLY A 376 2.60 31.79 -12.57
C GLY A 376 1.21 32.01 -13.19
N LYS A 377 0.47 30.96 -13.56
CA LYS A 377 -0.89 31.02 -14.13
C LYS A 377 -1.90 30.31 -13.24
N ALA A 378 -2.28 30.94 -12.13
CA ALA A 378 -3.43 30.47 -11.36
C ALA A 378 -4.69 30.52 -12.24
N ILE A 379 -5.55 29.51 -12.12
CA ILE A 379 -6.81 29.44 -12.88
C ILE A 379 -7.93 29.21 -11.88
N HIS A 380 -8.93 30.08 -11.91
CA HIS A 380 -10.03 30.07 -10.96
C HIS A 380 -11.29 29.44 -11.56
N ASN A 381 -12.18 28.98 -10.68
CA ASN A 381 -13.57 28.66 -11.02
C ASN A 381 -13.70 27.55 -12.09
N VAL A 382 -12.81 26.56 -12.01
CA VAL A 382 -12.79 25.38 -12.88
C VAL A 382 -14.02 24.53 -12.59
N ARG A 383 -14.78 24.26 -13.65
CA ARG A 383 -16.06 23.54 -13.61
C ARG A 383 -16.14 22.58 -14.78
N LEU A 384 -16.66 21.38 -14.53
CA LEU A 384 -16.88 20.38 -15.56
C LEU A 384 -18.37 20.25 -15.85
N MET A 385 -18.75 20.39 -17.13
CA MET A 385 -20.11 20.21 -17.61
C MET A 385 -20.16 18.98 -18.52
N PRO A 386 -20.66 17.84 -18.02
CA PRO A 386 -20.96 16.69 -18.86
C PRO A 386 -21.97 17.04 -19.96
N GLY A 387 -21.81 16.40 -21.10
CA GLY A 387 -22.83 16.34 -22.15
C GLY A 387 -23.30 14.91 -22.32
N ASP A 388 -24.49 14.74 -22.89
CA ASP A 388 -25.00 13.41 -23.22
C ASP A 388 -24.03 12.63 -24.12
N LEU A 389 -23.94 11.32 -23.92
CA LEU A 389 -23.29 10.42 -24.86
C LEU A 389 -24.37 9.79 -25.74
N MET A 390 -24.21 9.91 -27.05
CA MET A 390 -25.18 9.42 -28.04
C MET A 390 -24.59 8.28 -28.84
N SER A 391 -25.37 7.23 -29.06
CA SER A 391 -25.06 6.18 -30.03
C SER A 391 -25.53 6.55 -31.44
N SER A 392 -25.01 5.89 -32.47
CA SER A 392 -25.49 6.04 -33.86
C SER A 392 -26.95 5.63 -34.05
N ALA A 393 -27.50 4.80 -33.16
CA ALA A 393 -28.90 4.38 -33.15
C ALA A 393 -29.85 5.36 -32.43
N GLY A 394 -29.34 6.47 -31.90
CA GLY A 394 -30.12 7.47 -31.17
C GLY A 394 -30.35 7.17 -29.68
N ASN A 395 -29.88 6.03 -29.17
CA ASN A 395 -29.86 5.75 -27.73
C ASN A 395 -28.92 6.75 -27.02
N ARG A 396 -29.24 7.06 -25.77
CA ARG A 396 -28.65 8.15 -24.97
C ARG A 396 -28.20 7.66 -23.59
N ILE A 397 -26.96 7.93 -23.21
CA ILE A 397 -26.54 8.01 -21.81
C ILE A 397 -26.64 9.50 -21.44
N PRO A 398 -27.56 9.88 -20.53
CA PRO A 398 -27.80 11.28 -20.21
C PRO A 398 -26.64 11.88 -19.40
N ALA A 399 -26.39 13.17 -19.54
CA ALA A 399 -25.39 13.90 -18.75
C ALA A 399 -25.56 13.78 -17.22
N ALA A 400 -26.75 13.39 -16.74
CA ALA A 400 -27.05 13.15 -15.33
C ALA A 400 -26.48 11.82 -14.78
N ASP A 401 -26.18 10.85 -15.66
CA ASP A 401 -25.47 9.60 -15.30
C ASP A 401 -23.93 9.76 -15.35
N ILE A 402 -23.44 10.99 -15.51
CA ILE A 402 -22.02 11.34 -15.53
C ILE A 402 -21.71 12.27 -14.37
N GLU A 403 -21.13 11.72 -13.30
CA GLU A 403 -20.68 12.48 -12.14
C GLU A 403 -19.20 12.85 -12.26
N TRP A 404 -18.79 13.88 -11.51
CA TRP A 404 -17.38 14.19 -11.32
C TRP A 404 -17.10 14.69 -9.90
N GLN A 405 -15.89 14.45 -9.42
CA GLN A 405 -15.41 14.88 -8.12
C GLN A 405 -13.98 15.44 -8.24
N GLN A 406 -13.65 16.45 -7.45
CA GLN A 406 -12.26 16.89 -7.31
C GLN A 406 -11.51 15.87 -6.46
N VAL A 407 -10.37 15.34 -6.95
CA VAL A 407 -9.55 14.46 -6.11
C VAL A 407 -8.86 15.31 -5.03
N GLY A 408 -9.23 15.09 -3.78
CA GLY A 408 -8.58 15.69 -2.62
C GLY A 408 -7.33 14.93 -2.20
N TYR A 409 -6.51 15.60 -1.39
CA TYR A 409 -5.21 15.14 -0.95
C TYR A 409 -5.12 15.13 0.57
N VAL A 410 -4.62 14.03 1.11
CA VAL A 410 -4.31 13.84 2.53
C VAL A 410 -2.80 13.81 2.72
N ARG A 411 -2.31 14.16 3.91
CA ARG A 411 -0.87 14.17 4.18
C ARG A 411 -0.43 12.84 4.78
N VAL A 412 0.47 12.14 4.09
CA VAL A 412 1.11 10.90 4.56
C VAL A 412 2.52 11.16 5.11
N GLY A 413 3.00 10.23 5.92
CA GLY A 413 4.28 10.28 6.62
C GLY A 413 5.42 9.64 5.80
N PRO A 414 6.42 9.06 6.47
CA PRO A 414 7.34 8.13 5.82
C PRO A 414 6.53 7.01 5.15
N LEU A 415 6.99 6.55 3.98
CA LEU A 415 6.35 5.48 3.23
C LEU A 415 7.09 4.17 3.48
N ARG A 416 6.35 3.04 3.49
CA ARG A 416 6.96 1.73 3.31
C ARG A 416 7.62 1.68 1.93
N HIS A 417 8.79 1.04 1.83
CA HIS A 417 9.41 0.79 0.52
C HIS A 417 8.55 -0.17 -0.30
N SER A 418 8.24 0.20 -1.55
CA SER A 418 7.61 -0.68 -2.54
C SER A 418 8.09 -0.31 -3.95
N PRO A 419 8.49 -1.27 -4.80
CA PRO A 419 8.84 -1.03 -6.20
C PRO A 419 7.69 -0.41 -7.01
N ALA A 420 6.43 -0.72 -6.65
CA ALA A 420 5.27 -0.11 -7.29
C ALA A 420 5.17 1.41 -7.08
N ASN A 421 5.89 1.93 -6.06
CA ASN A 421 5.94 3.34 -5.68
C ASN A 421 7.40 3.87 -5.60
N GLU A 422 8.36 3.29 -6.34
CA GLU A 422 9.79 3.65 -6.30
C GLU A 422 10.07 5.16 -6.53
N GLY A 423 9.17 5.83 -7.28
CA GLY A 423 9.20 7.27 -7.56
C GLY A 423 8.32 8.14 -6.65
N ALA A 424 7.85 7.65 -5.50
CA ALA A 424 6.95 8.37 -4.60
C ALA A 424 7.63 8.80 -3.28
N TRP A 425 7.02 9.72 -2.53
CA TRP A 425 7.59 10.27 -1.30
C TRP A 425 6.52 10.78 -0.32
N ALA A 426 6.93 10.93 0.94
CA ALA A 426 6.16 11.57 2.01
C ALA A 426 5.64 12.96 1.60
N GLY A 427 4.36 13.23 1.83
CA GLY A 427 3.75 14.48 1.37
C GLY A 427 2.24 14.38 1.16
N TRP A 428 1.75 15.08 0.14
CA TRP A 428 0.33 15.11 -0.23
C TRP A 428 0.01 13.97 -1.21
N TRP A 429 -0.93 13.10 -0.82
CA TRP A 429 -1.34 11.92 -1.58
C TRP A 429 -2.85 11.95 -1.90
N PRO A 430 -3.24 11.62 -3.14
CA PRO A 430 -4.64 11.63 -3.55
C PRO A 430 -5.39 10.49 -2.89
N ASP A 431 -6.56 10.77 -2.29
CA ASP A 431 -7.46 9.71 -1.84
C ASP A 431 -8.96 10.10 -1.83
N PRO A 432 -9.45 11.15 -1.13
CA PRO A 432 -10.88 11.48 -1.09
C PRO A 432 -11.42 12.03 -2.42
N LEU A 433 -12.65 11.67 -2.77
CA LEU A 433 -13.41 12.16 -3.93
C LEU A 433 -14.37 13.28 -3.52
N LEU A 434 -13.91 14.53 -3.61
CA LEU A 434 -14.62 15.70 -3.10
C LEU A 434 -15.75 16.16 -4.05
N PRO A 435 -17.03 16.13 -3.63
CA PRO A 435 -18.16 16.52 -4.46
C PRO A 435 -18.33 18.05 -4.49
N VAL A 436 -17.39 18.73 -5.15
CA VAL A 436 -17.38 20.20 -5.30
C VAL A 436 -18.12 20.64 -6.56
N ALA A 437 -18.77 21.81 -6.52
CA ALA A 437 -19.38 22.42 -7.71
C ALA A 437 -18.34 23.09 -8.63
N GLN A 438 -17.21 23.55 -8.07
CA GLN A 438 -16.11 24.24 -8.74
C GLN A 438 -14.85 24.21 -7.88
N PHE A 439 -13.67 24.42 -8.48
CA PHE A 439 -12.39 24.52 -7.76
C PHE A 439 -11.37 25.40 -8.50
N ASP A 440 -10.24 25.71 -7.85
CA ASP A 440 -9.14 26.50 -8.43
C ASP A 440 -7.91 25.62 -8.69
N LEU A 441 -7.19 25.88 -9.78
CA LEU A 441 -5.90 25.26 -10.10
C LEU A 441 -4.75 26.13 -9.59
N GLN A 442 -3.93 25.57 -8.71
CA GLN A 442 -2.71 26.19 -8.23
C GLN A 442 -1.55 25.94 -9.22
N PRO A 443 -0.72 26.94 -9.55
CA PRO A 443 0.44 26.76 -10.43
C PRO A 443 1.40 25.68 -9.91
N GLY A 444 1.87 24.81 -10.81
CA GLY A 444 2.80 23.72 -10.45
C GLY A 444 2.16 22.56 -9.68
N PHE A 445 0.85 22.58 -9.47
CA PHE A 445 0.08 21.51 -8.84
C PHE A 445 -0.80 20.82 -9.88
N THR A 446 -0.63 19.50 -10.05
CA THR A 446 -1.53 18.67 -10.84
C THR A 446 -2.77 18.32 -10.02
N GLN A 447 -3.94 18.74 -10.51
CA GLN A 447 -5.24 18.43 -9.93
C GLN A 447 -6.00 17.46 -10.84
N PRO A 448 -6.25 16.22 -10.39
CA PRO A 448 -7.14 15.29 -11.05
C PRO A 448 -8.60 15.64 -10.75
N VAL A 449 -9.43 15.52 -11.77
CA VAL A 449 -10.88 15.42 -11.64
C VAL A 449 -11.25 13.98 -11.93
N TRP A 450 -11.82 13.30 -10.94
CA TRP A 450 -12.39 11.98 -11.12
C TRP A 450 -13.70 12.12 -11.88
N VAL A 451 -13.93 11.28 -12.88
CA VAL A 451 -15.19 11.24 -13.64
C VAL A 451 -15.68 9.81 -13.62
N THR A 452 -16.93 9.59 -13.20
CA THR A 452 -17.59 8.29 -13.24
C THR A 452 -18.76 8.36 -14.20
N ILE A 453 -18.87 7.36 -15.07
CA ILE A 453 -20.03 7.18 -15.94
C ILE A 453 -20.77 5.94 -15.43
N HIS A 454 -22.04 6.14 -15.09
CA HIS A 454 -22.98 5.07 -14.81
C HIS A 454 -23.75 4.73 -16.09
N THR A 455 -24.18 3.47 -16.25
CA THR A 455 -25.28 3.17 -17.17
C THR A 455 -26.38 2.39 -16.46
N PRO A 456 -27.66 2.79 -16.59
CA PRO A 456 -28.78 2.02 -16.04
C PRO A 456 -28.84 0.58 -16.55
N SER A 457 -29.47 -0.31 -15.77
CA SER A 457 -29.78 -1.67 -16.23
C SER A 457 -30.59 -1.65 -17.52
N GLY A 458 -30.25 -2.52 -18.48
CA GLY A 458 -30.90 -2.57 -19.79
C GLY A 458 -30.50 -1.46 -20.77
N THR A 459 -29.47 -0.65 -20.47
CA THR A 459 -28.91 0.31 -21.44
C THR A 459 -28.51 -0.42 -22.74
N PRO A 460 -28.98 -0.01 -23.94
CA PRO A 460 -28.69 -0.72 -25.17
C PRO A 460 -27.19 -0.78 -25.49
N ALA A 461 -26.73 -1.95 -25.91
CA ALA A 461 -25.34 -2.16 -26.32
C ALA A 461 -24.93 -1.28 -27.51
N GLY A 462 -23.67 -0.87 -27.54
CA GLY A 462 -23.10 -0.11 -28.64
C GLY A 462 -22.06 0.92 -28.20
N ASP A 463 -21.51 1.63 -29.18
CA ASP A 463 -20.55 2.72 -28.95
C ASP A 463 -21.28 4.06 -28.85
N TYR A 464 -21.15 4.72 -27.70
CA TYR A 464 -21.70 6.03 -27.41
C TYR A 464 -20.59 7.07 -27.45
N SER A 465 -20.88 8.27 -27.97
CA SER A 465 -19.93 9.36 -28.08
C SER A 465 -20.53 10.69 -27.63
N GLY A 466 -19.72 11.47 -26.91
CA GLY A 466 -20.10 12.80 -26.43
C GLY A 466 -18.86 13.62 -26.06
N ALA A 467 -19.02 14.56 -25.12
CA ALA A 467 -17.88 15.27 -24.54
C ALA A 467 -18.23 15.91 -23.21
N LEU A 468 -17.21 16.02 -22.35
CA LEU A 468 -17.21 16.96 -21.23
C LEU A 468 -16.76 18.33 -21.73
N ARG A 469 -17.30 19.39 -21.16
CA ARG A 469 -16.83 20.77 -21.35
C ARG A 469 -16.25 21.28 -20.03
N LEU A 470 -14.95 21.54 -20.02
CA LEU A 470 -14.29 22.23 -18.92
C LEU A 470 -14.38 23.74 -19.16
N LEU A 471 -14.89 24.46 -18.17
CA LEU A 471 -14.96 25.91 -18.11
C LEU A 471 -14.05 26.42 -16.99
N ALA A 472 -13.40 27.57 -17.20
CA ALA A 472 -12.59 28.24 -16.19
C ALA A 472 -12.50 29.74 -16.53
N ASP A 473 -12.27 30.58 -15.52
CA ASP A 473 -12.30 32.03 -15.71
C ASP A 473 -11.16 32.52 -16.61
N GLY A 474 -11.51 33.33 -17.61
CA GLY A 474 -10.56 33.85 -18.60
C GLY A 474 -9.97 32.82 -19.57
N GLN A 475 -10.47 31.58 -19.58
CA GLN A 475 -10.01 30.51 -20.48
C GLN A 475 -11.07 30.15 -21.53
N PRO A 476 -10.67 29.78 -22.77
CA PRO A 476 -11.61 29.19 -23.71
C PRO A 476 -12.11 27.81 -23.20
N PRO A 477 -13.39 27.45 -23.43
CA PRO A 477 -13.91 26.14 -23.06
C PRO A 477 -13.10 25.00 -23.67
N LEU A 478 -12.63 24.07 -22.84
CA LEU A 478 -11.93 22.86 -23.30
C LEU A 478 -12.93 21.72 -23.47
N ARG A 479 -13.03 21.19 -24.69
CA ARG A 479 -13.83 20.01 -25.01
C ARG A 479 -12.97 18.75 -24.82
N VAL A 480 -13.39 17.86 -23.93
CA VAL A 480 -12.81 16.52 -23.74
C VAL A 480 -13.77 15.51 -24.38
N PRO A 481 -13.48 14.94 -25.56
CA PRO A 481 -14.26 13.86 -26.14
C PRO A 481 -14.33 12.66 -25.19
N VAL A 482 -15.49 12.02 -25.14
CA VAL A 482 -15.72 10.80 -24.35
C VAL A 482 -16.33 9.75 -25.28
N LYS A 483 -15.76 8.55 -25.26
CA LYS A 483 -16.33 7.34 -25.88
C LYS A 483 -16.61 6.31 -24.79
N ALA A 484 -17.82 5.79 -24.78
CA ALA A 484 -18.24 4.72 -23.87
C ALA A 484 -18.82 3.57 -24.69
N ARG A 485 -18.24 2.37 -24.55
CA ARG A 485 -18.82 1.14 -25.10
C ARG A 485 -19.73 0.50 -24.06
N VAL A 486 -20.99 0.30 -24.40
CA VAL A 486 -21.93 -0.49 -23.60
C VAL A 486 -21.96 -1.93 -24.10
N TYR A 487 -21.68 -2.89 -23.21
CA TYR A 487 -21.75 -4.32 -23.51
C TYR A 487 -23.19 -4.86 -23.57
N ALA A 488 -23.38 -6.04 -24.17
CA ALA A 488 -24.70 -6.64 -24.41
C ALA A 488 -25.33 -7.38 -23.21
N PHE A 489 -25.01 -6.95 -21.99
CA PHE A 489 -25.56 -7.51 -20.75
C PHE A 489 -25.68 -6.43 -19.68
N SER A 490 -26.28 -6.77 -18.54
CA SER A 490 -26.32 -5.91 -17.36
C SER A 490 -25.94 -6.69 -16.11
N LEU A 491 -25.27 -6.04 -15.18
CA LEU A 491 -24.85 -6.63 -13.91
C LEU A 491 -26.05 -6.81 -12.97
N PRO A 492 -26.06 -7.86 -12.14
CA PRO A 492 -27.10 -8.04 -11.14
C PRO A 492 -27.06 -6.90 -10.10
N ALA A 493 -28.21 -6.63 -9.49
CA ALA A 493 -28.32 -5.66 -8.39
C ALA A 493 -27.77 -6.22 -7.07
N GLU A 494 -28.02 -7.50 -6.79
CA GLU A 494 -27.40 -8.24 -5.69
C GLU A 494 -26.06 -8.82 -6.15
N SER A 495 -24.99 -8.58 -5.39
CA SER A 495 -23.65 -9.12 -5.69
C SER A 495 -23.53 -10.59 -5.30
N HIS A 496 -22.84 -11.40 -6.10
CA HIS A 496 -22.66 -12.83 -5.84
C HIS A 496 -21.56 -13.13 -4.80
N LEU A 497 -20.60 -12.22 -4.62
CA LEU A 497 -19.62 -12.29 -3.54
C LEU A 497 -20.18 -11.61 -2.28
N LYS A 498 -20.20 -12.32 -1.14
CA LYS A 498 -20.61 -11.71 0.14
C LYS A 498 -19.50 -10.81 0.66
N THR A 499 -19.87 -9.66 1.21
CA THR A 499 -18.92 -8.72 1.82
C THR A 499 -19.30 -8.43 3.27
N ALA A 500 -18.30 -8.19 4.12
CA ALA A 500 -18.45 -7.75 5.50
C ALA A 500 -17.48 -6.58 5.75
N PHE A 501 -17.88 -5.37 5.32
CA PHE A 501 -17.07 -4.16 5.48
C PHE A 501 -17.66 -3.30 6.60
N ALA A 502 -16.92 -3.16 7.70
CA ALA A 502 -17.49 -2.58 8.91
C ALA A 502 -17.65 -1.06 8.83
N LEU A 503 -18.90 -0.59 8.87
CA LEU A 503 -19.32 0.79 9.00
C LEU A 503 -19.73 1.05 10.46
N LEU A 504 -18.77 1.48 11.29
CA LEU A 504 -18.94 1.59 12.73
C LEU A 504 -19.85 2.78 13.08
N GLY A 505 -20.90 2.49 13.87
CA GLY A 505 -21.82 3.51 14.38
C GLY A 505 -21.15 4.49 15.36
N GLU A 506 -20.19 4.03 16.17
CA GLU A 506 -19.47 4.86 17.15
C GLU A 506 -18.65 5.99 16.47
N GLU A 507 -18.08 5.74 15.30
CA GLU A 507 -17.33 6.74 14.50
C GLU A 507 -18.28 7.78 13.87
N LEU A 508 -19.49 7.37 13.47
CA LEU A 508 -20.55 8.30 13.03
C LEU A 508 -21.04 9.16 14.21
N GLU A 509 -21.27 8.57 15.38
CA GLU A 509 -21.65 9.31 16.60
C GLU A 509 -20.57 10.32 17.03
N ALA A 510 -19.29 10.00 16.84
CA ALA A 510 -18.18 10.88 17.19
C ALA A 510 -18.09 12.16 16.33
N ILE A 511 -18.53 12.10 15.06
CA ILE A 511 -18.51 13.26 14.15
C ILE A 511 -19.84 14.00 14.09
N TYR A 512 -20.97 13.29 14.05
CA TYR A 512 -22.29 13.88 13.82
C TYR A 512 -23.15 13.98 15.09
N GLY A 513 -22.68 13.46 16.22
CA GLY A 513 -23.40 13.42 17.49
C GLY A 513 -24.28 12.17 17.64
N ARG A 514 -24.75 11.98 18.88
CA ARG A 514 -25.53 10.81 19.29
C ARG A 514 -26.97 11.19 19.68
N PRO A 515 -28.01 10.49 19.20
CA PRO A 515 -27.97 9.42 18.19
C PRO A 515 -27.74 9.97 16.78
N VAL A 516 -27.11 9.18 15.90
CA VAL A 516 -26.97 9.51 14.48
C VAL A 516 -28.35 9.48 13.82
N PRO A 517 -28.78 10.54 13.10
CA PRO A 517 -30.08 10.55 12.42
C PRO A 517 -30.23 9.39 11.43
N GLN A 518 -31.40 8.73 11.41
CA GLN A 518 -31.64 7.56 10.55
C GLN A 518 -31.36 7.85 9.06
N GLN A 519 -31.76 9.01 8.55
CA GLN A 519 -31.47 9.41 7.17
C GLN A 519 -29.96 9.46 6.87
N LEU A 520 -29.14 9.85 7.86
CA LEU A 520 -27.68 9.86 7.68
C LEU A 520 -27.13 8.42 7.71
N ARG A 521 -27.62 7.56 8.61
CA ARG A 521 -27.26 6.13 8.65
C ARG A 521 -27.62 5.43 7.32
N TRP A 522 -28.80 5.72 6.77
CA TRP A 522 -29.23 5.23 5.46
C TRP A 522 -28.34 5.76 4.34
N ARG A 523 -28.02 7.06 4.28
CA ARG A 523 -27.12 7.61 3.25
C ARG A 523 -25.73 6.96 3.27
N TYR A 524 -25.20 6.61 4.44
CA TYR A 524 -23.94 5.86 4.53
C TYR A 524 -24.09 4.40 4.04
N GLY A 525 -25.16 3.70 4.42
CA GLY A 525 -25.38 2.32 3.97
C GLY A 525 -25.75 2.19 2.49
N GLU A 526 -26.56 3.11 1.96
CA GLU A 526 -26.83 3.30 0.53
C GLU A 526 -25.54 3.51 -0.25
N PHE A 527 -24.63 4.36 0.26
CA PHE A 527 -23.36 4.63 -0.40
C PHE A 527 -22.44 3.39 -0.42
N MET A 528 -22.44 2.58 0.65
CA MET A 528 -21.74 1.28 0.66
C MET A 528 -22.32 0.31 -0.37
N LEU A 529 -23.65 0.17 -0.43
CA LEU A 529 -24.33 -0.73 -1.36
C LEU A 529 -24.19 -0.28 -2.82
N GLN A 530 -24.17 1.03 -3.07
CA GLN A 530 -23.80 1.60 -4.38
C GLN A 530 -22.37 1.24 -4.80
N HIS A 531 -21.48 0.92 -3.86
CA HIS A 531 -20.14 0.39 -4.11
C HIS A 531 -20.06 -1.15 -4.02
N ARG A 532 -21.22 -1.84 -4.07
CA ARG A 532 -21.37 -3.32 -3.95
C ARG A 532 -20.90 -3.91 -2.61
N LEU A 533 -20.77 -3.08 -1.57
CA LEU A 533 -20.39 -3.48 -0.21
C LEU A 533 -21.60 -3.51 0.71
N ASN A 534 -21.75 -4.59 1.49
CA ASN A 534 -22.75 -4.63 2.55
C ASN A 534 -22.41 -3.60 3.65
N ALA A 535 -23.42 -2.86 4.10
CA ALA A 535 -23.33 -1.92 5.20
C ALA A 535 -23.33 -2.65 6.56
N ASP A 536 -22.25 -3.35 6.85
CA ASP A 536 -22.12 -4.23 8.01
C ASP A 536 -21.38 -3.56 9.19
N ASP A 537 -21.29 -4.22 10.34
CA ASP A 537 -20.39 -3.88 11.44
C ASP A 537 -20.09 -5.16 12.23
N ILE A 538 -18.90 -5.71 12.02
CA ILE A 538 -18.45 -6.96 12.68
C ILE A 538 -18.25 -6.78 14.19
N TYR A 539 -18.05 -5.54 14.65
CA TYR A 539 -17.79 -5.19 16.05
C TYR A 539 -19.04 -4.72 16.80
N ARG A 540 -20.22 -4.72 16.16
CA ARG A 540 -21.46 -4.21 16.76
C ARG A 540 -21.80 -4.92 18.07
N LYS A 541 -21.93 -4.11 19.13
CA LYS A 541 -22.35 -4.54 20.47
C LYS A 541 -23.87 -4.49 20.64
N GLU A 542 -24.58 -3.79 19.77
CA GLU A 542 -26.04 -3.71 19.71
C GLU A 542 -26.58 -4.33 18.42
N LEU A 543 -27.81 -4.84 18.50
CA LEU A 543 -28.48 -5.50 17.37
C LEU A 543 -28.88 -4.47 16.29
N PRO A 544 -28.82 -4.83 15.00
CA PRO A 544 -29.23 -3.92 13.92
C PRO A 544 -30.71 -3.52 13.99
N ASP A 545 -30.99 -2.30 13.53
CA ASP A 545 -32.36 -1.84 13.30
C ASP A 545 -32.99 -2.62 12.13
N LEU A 546 -34.18 -3.19 12.34
CA LEU A 546 -34.91 -3.93 11.33
C LEU A 546 -35.45 -3.03 10.21
N ALA A 547 -35.64 -1.73 10.44
CA ALA A 547 -36.02 -0.77 9.40
C ALA A 547 -34.86 -0.61 8.40
N ASP A 548 -33.64 -0.43 8.90
CA ASP A 548 -32.42 -0.33 8.11
C ASP A 548 -32.15 -1.61 7.32
N LEU A 549 -32.25 -2.79 7.95
CA LEU A 549 -32.05 -4.05 7.24
C LEU A 549 -33.06 -4.25 6.10
N ARG A 550 -34.32 -3.84 6.27
CA ARG A 550 -35.33 -3.90 5.20
C ARG A 550 -35.00 -2.94 4.06
N HIS A 551 -34.63 -1.70 4.38
CA HIS A 551 -34.20 -0.69 3.42
C HIS A 551 -33.00 -1.16 2.59
N PHE A 552 -31.95 -1.63 3.27
CA PHE A 552 -30.74 -2.13 2.62
C PHE A 552 -30.95 -3.42 1.82
N ARG A 553 -31.88 -4.30 2.22
CA ARG A 553 -32.27 -5.48 1.43
C ARG A 553 -32.82 -5.11 0.05
N GLU A 554 -33.61 -4.04 -0.04
CA GLU A 554 -34.15 -3.55 -1.32
C GLU A 554 -33.07 -2.94 -2.23
N LEU A 555 -31.88 -2.71 -1.68
CA LEU A 555 -30.69 -2.18 -2.34
C LEU A 555 -29.55 -3.22 -2.50
N GLY A 556 -29.84 -4.52 -2.29
CA GLY A 556 -28.91 -5.61 -2.58
C GLY A 556 -28.10 -6.18 -1.39
N LEU A 557 -28.45 -5.87 -0.14
CA LEU A 557 -27.77 -6.42 1.06
C LEU A 557 -27.78 -7.97 1.08
N SER A 558 -26.61 -8.58 0.92
CA SER A 558 -26.43 -10.05 0.81
C SER A 558 -26.03 -10.74 2.11
N ALA A 559 -25.39 -10.03 3.05
CA ALA A 559 -25.00 -10.53 4.37
C ALA A 559 -25.00 -9.40 5.42
N PHE A 560 -25.24 -9.74 6.69
CA PHE A 560 -25.07 -8.80 7.81
C PHE A 560 -24.83 -9.50 9.16
N ASN A 561 -23.97 -8.91 9.99
CA ASN A 561 -23.76 -9.33 11.38
C ASN A 561 -24.96 -8.95 12.26
N LEU A 562 -25.31 -9.80 13.22
CA LEU A 562 -26.25 -9.47 14.30
C LEU A 562 -25.53 -8.90 15.51
N LEU A 563 -24.40 -9.50 15.90
CA LEU A 563 -23.76 -9.23 17.18
C LEU A 563 -22.33 -9.77 17.20
N TYR A 564 -21.41 -9.00 17.77
CA TYR A 564 -20.11 -9.50 18.18
C TYR A 564 -20.22 -10.20 19.55
N LEU A 565 -19.77 -11.46 19.65
CA LEU A 565 -19.94 -12.32 20.85
C LEU A 565 -18.97 -11.98 22.00
N ILE A 566 -18.98 -10.73 22.46
CA ILE A 566 -18.14 -10.21 23.56
C ILE A 566 -18.99 -9.60 24.69
N PRO A 567 -18.42 -9.33 25.88
CA PRO A 567 -19.09 -8.49 26.89
C PRO A 567 -19.49 -7.12 26.34
N GLN A 568 -20.68 -6.63 26.69
CA GLN A 568 -21.18 -5.30 26.27
C GLN A 568 -20.29 -4.15 26.75
N HIS A 569 -19.56 -4.36 27.85
CA HIS A 569 -18.56 -3.44 28.39
C HIS A 569 -17.24 -4.19 28.57
N GLY A 570 -16.15 -3.68 27.99
CA GLY A 570 -14.85 -4.34 28.05
C GLY A 570 -13.97 -3.99 26.85
N SER A 571 -12.99 -4.84 26.58
CA SER A 571 -12.13 -4.81 25.39
C SER A 571 -12.86 -5.36 24.16
N LEU A 572 -12.55 -4.86 22.97
CA LEU A 572 -12.94 -5.49 21.70
C LEU A 572 -12.24 -6.85 21.48
N ILE A 573 -11.08 -7.06 22.10
CA ILE A 573 -10.42 -8.37 22.18
C ILE A 573 -10.37 -8.75 23.67
N PRO A 574 -11.40 -9.43 24.19
CA PRO A 574 -11.44 -9.86 25.59
C PRO A 574 -10.57 -11.11 25.82
N ASP A 575 -10.15 -11.34 27.06
CA ASP A 575 -9.42 -12.56 27.43
C ASP A 575 -10.37 -13.77 27.58
N LEU A 576 -9.80 -14.96 27.72
CA LEU A 576 -10.56 -16.20 27.86
C LEU A 576 -11.51 -16.19 29.07
N ASN A 577 -11.16 -15.49 30.15
CA ASN A 577 -11.94 -15.41 31.38
C ASN A 577 -13.23 -14.59 31.24
N ALA A 578 -13.29 -13.69 30.25
CA ALA A 578 -14.49 -12.91 29.96
C ALA A 578 -15.66 -13.77 29.44
N TYR A 579 -15.38 -14.98 28.93
CA TYR A 579 -16.37 -15.85 28.32
C TYR A 579 -16.99 -16.81 29.35
N THR A 580 -18.00 -16.32 30.07
CA THR A 580 -18.72 -17.11 31.11
C THR A 580 -20.07 -17.66 30.62
N PRO A 581 -20.61 -18.72 31.25
CA PRO A 581 -21.95 -19.24 30.94
C PRO A 581 -23.06 -18.17 31.02
N GLU A 582 -22.93 -17.19 31.92
CA GLU A 582 -23.85 -16.07 32.07
C GLU A 582 -23.77 -15.11 30.88
N LEU A 583 -22.56 -14.80 30.38
CA LEU A 583 -22.40 -14.02 29.15
C LEU A 583 -23.03 -14.75 27.97
N ARG A 584 -22.75 -16.05 27.81
CA ARG A 584 -23.35 -16.86 26.73
C ARG A 584 -24.88 -16.81 26.77
N GLN A 585 -25.47 -17.02 27.94
CA GLN A 585 -26.92 -16.99 28.11
C GLN A 585 -27.49 -15.59 27.80
N ASN A 586 -26.83 -14.52 28.26
CA ASN A 586 -27.22 -13.15 27.94
C ASN A 586 -27.20 -12.88 26.43
N LEU A 587 -26.15 -13.29 25.72
CA LEU A 587 -26.05 -13.14 24.26
C LEU A 587 -27.18 -13.90 23.53
N LEU A 588 -27.47 -15.13 23.94
CA LEU A 588 -28.56 -15.93 23.37
C LEU A 588 -29.94 -15.29 23.58
N ASP A 589 -30.20 -14.73 24.76
CA ASP A 589 -31.48 -14.10 25.07
C ASP A 589 -31.64 -12.73 24.40
N ARG A 590 -30.53 -12.01 24.13
CA ARG A 590 -30.52 -10.81 23.28
C ARG A 590 -30.81 -11.15 21.82
N LEU A 591 -30.23 -12.22 21.28
CA LEU A 591 -30.41 -12.62 19.86
C LEU A 591 -31.85 -13.06 19.56
N ALA A 592 -32.49 -13.79 20.46
CA ALA A 592 -33.73 -14.53 20.17
C ALA A 592 -34.93 -13.69 19.64
N PRO A 593 -35.24 -12.49 20.16
CA PRO A 593 -36.31 -11.65 19.60
C PRO A 593 -36.02 -11.19 18.17
N THR A 594 -34.74 -11.02 17.83
CA THR A 594 -34.30 -10.60 16.50
C THR A 594 -34.23 -11.77 15.53
N THR A 595 -33.70 -12.93 15.93
CA THR A 595 -33.68 -14.13 15.06
C THR A 595 -35.09 -14.60 14.72
N ALA A 596 -36.04 -14.52 15.66
CA ALA A 596 -37.46 -14.79 15.41
C ALA A 596 -38.08 -13.82 14.38
N LYS A 597 -37.81 -12.51 14.49
CA LYS A 597 -38.30 -11.50 13.53
C LYS A 597 -37.68 -11.64 12.15
N LEU A 598 -36.38 -11.94 12.07
CA LEU A 598 -35.67 -12.15 10.80
C LEU A 598 -36.12 -13.44 10.10
N ARG A 599 -36.42 -14.50 10.85
CA ARG A 599 -37.03 -15.72 10.32
C ARG A 599 -38.40 -15.44 9.71
N ALA A 600 -39.26 -14.69 10.41
CA ALA A 600 -40.57 -14.29 9.90
C ALA A 600 -40.48 -13.35 8.68
N ALA A 601 -39.36 -12.63 8.51
CA ALA A 601 -39.10 -11.75 7.37
C ALA A 601 -38.35 -12.44 6.20
N GLY A 602 -37.95 -13.71 6.32
CA GLY A 602 -37.14 -14.40 5.31
C GLY A 602 -35.75 -13.79 5.14
N MET A 603 -35.08 -13.45 6.25
CA MET A 603 -33.76 -12.79 6.25
C MET A 603 -32.74 -13.42 7.21
N LEU A 604 -33.08 -14.51 7.91
CA LEU A 604 -32.19 -15.15 8.89
C LEU A 604 -31.01 -15.88 8.23
N ASP A 605 -31.20 -16.35 7.00
CA ASP A 605 -30.21 -16.98 6.12
C ASP A 605 -29.10 -16.02 5.65
N ARG A 606 -29.37 -14.71 5.69
CA ARG A 606 -28.38 -13.65 5.41
C ARG A 606 -27.67 -13.14 6.66
N ALA A 607 -28.17 -13.52 7.83
CA ALA A 607 -27.67 -13.06 9.12
C ALA A 607 -26.56 -13.98 9.64
N TYR A 608 -25.59 -13.38 10.34
CA TYR A 608 -24.54 -14.12 11.04
C TYR A 608 -24.22 -13.53 12.41
N VAL A 609 -23.42 -14.24 13.21
CA VAL A 609 -22.78 -13.72 14.43
C VAL A 609 -21.27 -13.83 14.30
N TYR A 610 -20.57 -12.75 14.67
CA TYR A 610 -19.11 -12.69 14.69
C TYR A 610 -18.58 -13.01 16.09
N GLY A 611 -17.44 -13.67 16.18
CA GLY A 611 -16.79 -13.92 17.47
C GLY A 611 -15.33 -14.35 17.33
N PHE A 612 -14.60 -14.25 18.44
CA PHE A 612 -13.24 -14.79 18.56
C PHE A 612 -12.27 -14.21 17.53
N ASP A 613 -12.23 -12.88 17.44
CA ASP A 613 -11.37 -12.14 16.51
C ASP A 613 -9.90 -12.54 16.74
N GLU A 614 -9.23 -13.04 15.68
CA GLU A 614 -7.83 -13.49 15.64
C GLU A 614 -7.41 -14.38 16.84
N SER A 615 -8.35 -15.14 17.39
CA SER A 615 -8.17 -15.88 18.63
C SER A 615 -7.44 -17.21 18.43
N ASP A 616 -6.56 -17.54 19.38
CA ASP A 616 -5.71 -18.73 19.36
C ASP A 616 -6.42 -20.02 19.83
N PRO A 617 -5.83 -21.21 19.62
CA PRO A 617 -6.44 -22.51 19.98
C PRO A 617 -6.89 -22.69 21.43
N GLU A 618 -6.44 -21.86 22.37
CA GLU A 618 -6.94 -21.86 23.75
C GLU A 618 -8.43 -21.46 23.86
N PHE A 619 -8.97 -20.71 22.90
CA PHE A 619 -10.38 -20.32 22.85
C PHE A 619 -11.29 -21.43 22.31
N PHE A 620 -10.76 -22.46 21.64
CA PHE A 620 -11.56 -23.50 20.98
C PHE A 620 -12.61 -24.20 21.87
N PRO A 621 -12.38 -24.48 23.17
CA PRO A 621 -13.42 -25.01 24.06
C PRO A 621 -14.62 -24.06 24.21
N VAL A 622 -14.35 -22.75 24.33
CA VAL A 622 -15.37 -21.69 24.46
C VAL A 622 -16.07 -21.46 23.12
N MET A 623 -15.34 -21.48 22.00
CA MET A 623 -15.93 -21.38 20.65
C MET A 623 -16.99 -22.45 20.44
N ARG A 624 -16.65 -23.71 20.75
CA ARG A 624 -17.57 -24.86 20.68
C ARG A 624 -18.80 -24.67 21.57
N ASP A 625 -18.61 -24.18 22.79
CA ASP A 625 -19.68 -23.96 23.77
C ASP A 625 -20.65 -22.81 23.37
N TYR A 626 -20.11 -21.73 22.81
CA TYR A 626 -20.87 -20.55 22.38
C TYR A 626 -21.55 -20.77 21.03
N PHE A 627 -20.79 -21.07 19.98
CA PHE A 627 -21.34 -21.33 18.65
C PHE A 627 -22.26 -22.56 18.68
N GLY A 628 -21.92 -23.62 19.43
CA GLY A 628 -22.79 -24.78 19.62
C GLY A 628 -24.15 -24.44 20.22
N ALA A 629 -24.19 -23.62 21.27
CA ALA A 629 -25.46 -23.17 21.87
C ALA A 629 -26.28 -22.28 20.92
N ILE A 630 -25.62 -21.46 20.09
CA ILE A 630 -26.29 -20.66 19.04
C ILE A 630 -26.88 -21.59 17.98
N LYS A 631 -26.12 -22.55 17.44
CA LYS A 631 -26.63 -23.52 16.46
C LYS A 631 -27.74 -24.42 17.04
N GLN A 632 -27.72 -24.71 18.34
CA GLN A 632 -28.80 -25.45 19.00
C GLN A 632 -30.12 -24.65 19.07
N ARG A 633 -30.04 -23.33 19.29
CA ARG A 633 -31.21 -22.44 19.36
C ARG A 633 -31.74 -22.05 17.98
N ASP A 634 -30.85 -21.66 17.08
CA ASP A 634 -31.16 -21.13 15.75
C ASP A 634 -30.25 -21.79 14.68
N PRO A 635 -30.53 -23.03 14.22
CA PRO A 635 -29.66 -23.76 13.29
C PRO A 635 -29.38 -23.07 11.94
N GLN A 636 -30.26 -22.14 11.53
CA GLN A 636 -30.13 -21.35 10.30
C GLN A 636 -29.21 -20.13 10.45
N LEU A 637 -28.95 -19.66 11.68
CA LEU A 637 -28.09 -18.50 11.91
C LEU A 637 -26.63 -18.89 11.68
N HIS A 638 -25.90 -18.10 10.89
CA HIS A 638 -24.51 -18.38 10.56
C HIS A 638 -23.52 -17.95 11.65
N THR A 639 -22.47 -18.74 11.86
CA THR A 639 -21.37 -18.44 12.79
C THR A 639 -20.08 -18.18 12.01
N THR A 640 -19.38 -17.08 12.33
CA THR A 640 -18.15 -16.71 11.61
C THR A 640 -17.08 -16.07 12.50
N THR A 641 -15.82 -16.18 12.07
CA THR A 641 -14.62 -15.85 12.87
C THR A 641 -13.37 -15.69 11.99
N THR A 642 -12.40 -14.90 12.47
CA THR A 642 -11.01 -14.80 11.97
C THR A 642 -10.01 -15.60 12.81
N ALA A 643 -10.48 -16.36 13.83
CA ALA A 643 -9.64 -17.16 14.72
C ALA A 643 -8.64 -18.06 13.95
N HIS A 644 -7.49 -18.32 14.58
CA HIS A 644 -6.37 -19.10 14.01
C HIS A 644 -6.68 -20.62 13.96
N ILE A 645 -7.72 -20.98 13.21
CA ILE A 645 -8.19 -22.35 13.00
C ILE A 645 -7.61 -22.85 11.66
N PRO A 646 -6.96 -24.04 11.63
CA PRO A 646 -6.58 -24.67 10.36
C PRO A 646 -7.79 -24.85 9.45
N LEU A 647 -7.59 -24.69 8.13
CA LEU A 647 -8.60 -25.03 7.12
C LEU A 647 -8.76 -26.55 7.01
N ASP A 648 -9.35 -27.15 8.04
CA ASP A 648 -9.67 -28.57 8.19
C ASP A 648 -11.18 -28.70 8.47
N PRO A 649 -11.94 -29.43 7.62
CA PRO A 649 -13.39 -29.55 7.77
C PRO A 649 -13.86 -30.21 9.07
N ALA A 650 -13.08 -31.13 9.65
CA ALA A 650 -13.44 -31.80 10.89
C ALA A 650 -13.21 -30.87 12.09
N VAL A 651 -12.10 -30.12 12.10
CA VAL A 651 -11.83 -29.12 13.15
C VAL A 651 -12.91 -28.05 13.14
N LEU A 652 -13.19 -27.43 11.98
CA LEU A 652 -14.17 -26.35 11.84
C LEU A 652 -15.59 -26.79 12.25
N LYS A 653 -16.02 -27.99 11.85
CA LYS A 653 -17.29 -28.57 12.31
C LYS A 653 -17.33 -28.84 13.81
N SER A 654 -16.22 -29.28 14.41
CA SER A 654 -16.13 -29.51 15.86
C SER A 654 -16.20 -28.22 16.69
N LEU A 655 -16.06 -27.06 16.05
CA LEU A 655 -16.18 -25.73 16.65
C LEU A 655 -17.48 -25.01 16.25
N HIS A 656 -18.35 -25.66 15.48
CA HIS A 656 -19.58 -25.07 14.93
C HIS A 656 -19.34 -23.78 14.13
N VAL A 657 -18.29 -23.75 13.29
CA VAL A 657 -18.00 -22.63 12.37
C VAL A 657 -18.64 -22.91 11.01
N ASP A 658 -19.57 -22.05 10.57
CA ASP A 658 -20.18 -22.14 9.23
C ASP A 658 -19.31 -21.44 8.17
N TRP A 659 -18.78 -20.25 8.50
CA TRP A 659 -17.91 -19.45 7.63
C TRP A 659 -16.58 -19.16 8.34
N ILE A 660 -15.44 -19.37 7.68
CA ILE A 660 -14.10 -19.10 8.21
C ILE A 660 -13.41 -18.03 7.36
N ILE A 661 -12.72 -17.08 8.02
CA ILE A 661 -12.17 -15.89 7.37
C ILE A 661 -10.65 -15.76 7.67
N PRO A 662 -9.77 -16.55 7.02
CA PRO A 662 -8.32 -16.37 7.12
C PRO A 662 -7.84 -15.10 6.38
N LEU A 663 -6.70 -14.54 6.81
CA LEU A 663 -5.92 -13.58 6.00
C LEU A 663 -5.64 -14.15 4.61
N THR A 664 -5.56 -13.30 3.59
CA THR A 664 -5.21 -13.74 2.22
C THR A 664 -3.86 -14.48 2.18
N SER A 665 -2.87 -14.07 2.97
CA SER A 665 -1.58 -14.77 3.11
C SER A 665 -1.67 -16.15 3.76
N ASN A 666 -2.76 -16.45 4.47
CA ASN A 666 -3.06 -17.75 5.07
C ASN A 666 -4.09 -18.56 4.25
N TYR A 667 -4.56 -18.04 3.11
CA TYR A 667 -5.55 -18.71 2.26
C TYR A 667 -4.91 -19.83 1.44
N ASP A 668 -5.44 -21.05 1.55
CA ASP A 668 -5.01 -22.22 0.79
C ASP A 668 -6.18 -22.74 -0.06
N PHE A 669 -6.07 -22.62 -1.38
CA PHE A 669 -7.11 -23.04 -2.33
C PHE A 669 -7.55 -24.50 -2.14
N GLN A 670 -6.60 -25.42 -1.93
CA GLN A 670 -6.91 -26.85 -1.88
C GLN A 670 -7.59 -27.24 -0.57
N LYS A 671 -7.19 -26.61 0.53
CA LYS A 671 -7.89 -26.75 1.83
C LYS A 671 -9.25 -26.07 1.81
N ALA A 672 -9.36 -24.89 1.18
CA ALA A 672 -10.63 -24.19 1.01
C ALA A 672 -11.65 -25.01 0.20
N GLU A 673 -11.22 -25.69 -0.88
CA GLU A 673 -12.08 -26.64 -1.60
C GLU A 673 -12.53 -27.83 -0.74
N GLN A 674 -11.71 -28.31 0.20
CA GLN A 674 -12.11 -29.37 1.15
C GLN A 674 -13.19 -28.86 2.12
N CYS A 675 -13.04 -27.65 2.66
CA CYS A 675 -14.03 -26.99 3.49
C CYS A 675 -15.36 -26.78 2.75
N ARG A 676 -15.32 -26.26 1.51
CA ARG A 676 -16.52 -26.09 0.66
C ARG A 676 -17.24 -27.40 0.38
N ARG A 677 -16.52 -28.48 0.05
CA ARG A 677 -17.13 -29.82 -0.11
C ARG A 677 -17.80 -30.35 1.16
N ALA A 678 -17.37 -29.86 2.32
CA ALA A 678 -17.97 -30.19 3.61
C ALA A 678 -19.12 -29.24 4.01
N GLY A 679 -19.46 -28.22 3.21
CA GLY A 679 -20.52 -27.25 3.48
C GLY A 679 -20.08 -26.00 4.24
N ILE A 680 -18.78 -25.77 4.43
CA ILE A 680 -18.21 -24.60 5.11
C ILE A 680 -17.80 -23.57 4.05
N GLN A 681 -18.16 -22.30 4.23
CA GLN A 681 -17.67 -21.22 3.35
C GLN A 681 -16.30 -20.73 3.81
N VAL A 682 -15.38 -20.48 2.86
CA VAL A 682 -14.05 -19.95 3.14
C VAL A 682 -13.90 -18.60 2.46
N TRP A 683 -14.06 -17.56 3.28
CA TRP A 683 -13.91 -16.17 2.91
C TRP A 683 -12.42 -15.78 3.00
N SER A 684 -12.09 -14.50 2.86
CA SER A 684 -10.78 -13.98 3.26
C SER A 684 -10.86 -12.53 3.74
N TYR A 685 -9.75 -11.98 4.23
CA TYR A 685 -9.60 -10.56 4.53
C TYR A 685 -8.18 -10.06 4.29
N VAL A 686 -8.08 -8.73 4.17
CA VAL A 686 -6.85 -7.96 4.32
C VAL A 686 -7.06 -6.90 5.41
N ALA A 687 -5.99 -6.41 6.01
CA ALA A 687 -6.00 -5.34 7.01
C ALA A 687 -4.74 -4.48 6.82
N CYS A 688 -4.01 -4.19 7.90
CA CYS A 688 -2.65 -3.66 7.80
C CYS A 688 -1.68 -4.60 7.06
N ASP A 689 -2.04 -5.89 7.00
CA ASP A 689 -1.34 -6.98 6.34
C ASP A 689 -2.34 -7.94 5.66
N PRO A 690 -1.87 -8.81 4.75
CA PRO A 690 -0.53 -8.76 4.15
C PRO A 690 -0.39 -7.57 3.19
N ARG A 691 0.84 -7.11 3.00
CA ARG A 691 1.22 -6.19 1.91
C ARG A 691 2.07 -6.94 0.88
N GLU A 692 2.72 -6.22 -0.02
CA GLU A 692 3.64 -6.76 -1.03
C GLU A 692 4.52 -7.91 -0.49
N PRO A 693 4.54 -9.09 -1.15
CA PRO A 693 4.07 -9.36 -2.52
C PRO A 693 2.57 -9.63 -2.68
N TYR A 694 1.75 -9.53 -1.62
CA TYR A 694 0.29 -9.68 -1.72
C TYR A 694 -0.38 -8.35 -2.09
N ALA A 695 -1.52 -8.43 -2.77
CA ALA A 695 -2.35 -7.27 -3.07
C ALA A 695 -3.10 -6.75 -1.83
N ASN A 696 -3.11 -5.44 -1.63
CA ASN A 696 -3.89 -4.77 -0.58
C ASN A 696 -4.41 -3.40 -1.10
N PHE A 697 -5.15 -2.64 -0.29
CA PHE A 697 -5.73 -1.35 -0.65
C PHE A 697 -5.46 -0.28 0.42
N LEU A 698 -4.23 -0.22 0.91
CA LEU A 698 -3.77 0.88 1.74
C LEU A 698 -3.58 2.15 0.90
N ALA A 699 -3.52 3.31 1.55
CA ALA A 699 -3.41 4.61 0.87
C ALA A 699 -2.05 4.81 0.17
N ASP A 700 -1.04 4.03 0.54
CA ASP A 700 0.31 4.00 -0.02
C ASP A 700 0.63 2.75 -0.86
N ASP A 701 -0.30 1.80 -1.02
CA ASP A 701 -0.18 0.70 -1.99
C ASP A 701 -0.60 1.15 -3.41
N ALA A 702 -0.28 0.33 -4.42
CA ALA A 702 -0.62 0.64 -5.81
C ALA A 702 -2.15 0.56 -6.01
N LEU A 703 -2.75 1.63 -6.52
CA LEU A 703 -4.21 1.78 -6.54
C LEU A 703 -4.95 0.67 -7.33
N ILE A 704 -4.30 0.08 -8.32
CA ILE A 704 -4.80 -1.07 -9.10
C ILE A 704 -5.07 -2.32 -8.23
N GLU A 705 -4.34 -2.51 -7.14
CA GLU A 705 -4.49 -3.67 -6.25
C GLU A 705 -5.92 -3.75 -5.67
N ALA A 706 -6.53 -2.60 -5.37
CA ALA A 706 -7.92 -2.49 -4.93
C ALA A 706 -8.94 -3.04 -5.95
N ARG A 707 -8.60 -3.06 -7.25
CA ARG A 707 -9.42 -3.68 -8.31
C ARG A 707 -9.04 -5.15 -8.52
N VAL A 708 -7.73 -5.47 -8.50
CA VAL A 708 -7.19 -6.82 -8.71
C VAL A 708 -7.59 -7.83 -7.62
N LEU A 709 -7.76 -7.39 -6.38
CA LEU A 709 -8.12 -8.27 -5.25
C LEU A 709 -9.43 -9.05 -5.47
N TRP A 710 -10.33 -8.54 -6.31
CA TRP A 710 -11.59 -9.20 -6.68
C TRP A 710 -11.42 -10.23 -7.80
N TRP A 711 -10.50 -9.98 -8.74
CA TRP A 711 -10.03 -10.98 -9.71
C TRP A 711 -9.36 -12.15 -8.98
N GLN A 712 -8.60 -11.86 -7.92
CA GLN A 712 -8.03 -12.86 -7.01
C GLN A 712 -9.11 -13.63 -6.25
N ALA A 713 -10.13 -12.94 -5.72
CA ALA A 713 -11.26 -13.59 -5.04
C ALA A 713 -12.00 -14.58 -5.96
N TRP A 714 -12.20 -14.24 -7.23
CA TRP A 714 -12.74 -15.17 -8.23
C TRP A 714 -11.80 -16.36 -8.49
N GLN A 715 -10.52 -16.08 -8.76
CA GLN A 715 -9.54 -17.09 -9.13
C GLN A 715 -9.25 -18.09 -8.00
N GLN A 716 -9.28 -17.64 -6.74
CA GLN A 716 -9.14 -18.45 -5.54
C GLN A 716 -10.46 -19.08 -5.05
N LYS A 717 -11.59 -18.76 -5.70
CA LYS A 717 -12.95 -19.16 -5.28
C LYS A 717 -13.25 -18.79 -3.82
N MET A 718 -12.98 -17.55 -3.42
CA MET A 718 -13.37 -17.04 -2.10
C MET A 718 -14.90 -16.92 -2.02
N ASP A 719 -15.48 -17.39 -0.91
CA ASP A 719 -16.94 -17.39 -0.70
C ASP A 719 -17.48 -16.04 -0.16
N GLY A 720 -16.56 -15.15 0.23
CA GLY A 720 -16.82 -13.78 0.68
C GLY A 720 -15.53 -13.04 1.07
N MET A 721 -15.64 -11.75 1.40
CA MET A 721 -14.51 -10.89 1.78
C MET A 721 -14.86 -9.98 2.96
N LEU A 722 -14.00 -9.90 3.96
CA LEU A 722 -14.14 -9.01 5.13
C LEU A 722 -13.16 -7.84 5.05
N TYR A 723 -13.57 -6.68 5.58
CA TYR A 723 -12.66 -5.59 5.92
C TYR A 723 -13.08 -4.95 7.26
N TRP A 724 -12.10 -4.84 8.16
CA TRP A 724 -12.34 -4.54 9.58
C TRP A 724 -12.85 -3.12 9.87
N GLY A 725 -12.77 -2.19 8.90
CA GLY A 725 -13.29 -0.84 9.06
C GLY A 725 -13.30 -0.03 7.77
N ALA A 726 -14.43 0.58 7.42
CA ALA A 726 -14.56 1.52 6.31
C ALA A 726 -14.44 2.99 6.78
N ASN A 727 -14.67 3.28 8.06
CA ASN A 727 -14.79 4.63 8.61
C ASN A 727 -14.07 4.84 9.96
N ILE A 728 -12.93 4.17 10.20
CA ILE A 728 -12.12 4.37 11.41
C ILE A 728 -11.43 5.73 11.33
N TRP A 729 -12.08 6.74 11.89
CA TRP A 729 -11.69 8.14 11.80
C TRP A 729 -10.92 8.65 13.02
N GLU A 730 -10.85 7.91 14.14
CA GLU A 730 -10.06 8.27 15.35
C GLU A 730 -8.55 8.38 15.07
N ARG A 731 -8.12 9.51 14.49
CA ARG A 731 -6.74 9.79 14.09
C ARG A 731 -6.35 11.23 14.42
N ARG A 732 -5.05 11.54 14.28
CA ARG A 732 -4.52 12.87 14.53
C ARG A 732 -5.14 13.90 13.57
N GLY A 733 -5.85 14.88 14.12
CA GLY A 733 -6.48 15.99 13.38
C GLY A 733 -7.98 15.80 13.12
N ASN A 734 -8.44 14.55 13.09
CA ASN A 734 -9.80 14.18 12.71
C ASN A 734 -10.78 14.51 13.86
N ARG A 735 -11.48 15.64 13.76
CA ARG A 735 -12.35 16.17 14.84
C ARG A 735 -13.73 16.68 14.39
N ARG A 736 -14.05 16.59 13.09
CA ARG A 736 -15.22 17.19 12.44
C ARG A 736 -15.38 16.65 11.03
N SER A 737 -16.49 16.92 10.37
CA SER A 737 -16.63 16.71 8.92
C SER A 737 -15.65 17.56 8.09
N ILE A 738 -15.32 17.08 6.90
CA ILE A 738 -14.60 17.80 5.85
C ILE A 738 -15.42 19.00 5.39
N ASP A 739 -14.75 20.15 5.38
CA ASP A 739 -15.22 21.44 4.92
C ASP A 739 -14.64 21.68 3.52
N LEU A 740 -15.46 21.44 2.47
CA LEU A 740 -15.08 21.53 1.06
C LEU A 740 -14.59 22.93 0.65
N SER A 741 -14.94 23.99 1.40
CA SER A 741 -14.48 25.35 1.12
C SER A 741 -12.97 25.55 1.32
N ARG A 742 -12.29 24.59 1.96
CA ARG A 742 -10.83 24.63 2.24
C ARG A 742 -9.97 24.18 1.06
N GLY A 743 -10.61 23.75 -0.03
CA GLY A 743 -9.93 23.23 -1.21
C GLY A 743 -9.42 21.79 -1.01
N PRO A 744 -8.57 21.30 -1.93
CA PRO A 744 -8.24 19.88 -2.02
C PRO A 744 -7.24 19.39 -0.96
N LEU A 745 -6.47 20.28 -0.32
CA LEU A 745 -5.43 19.88 0.65
C LEU A 745 -6.05 19.76 2.05
N LEU A 746 -6.39 18.53 2.44
CA LEU A 746 -7.13 18.29 3.67
C LEU A 746 -6.21 18.18 4.90
N ASP A 747 -6.56 18.93 5.94
CA ASP A 747 -6.08 18.68 7.30
C ASP A 747 -6.83 17.46 7.91
N TRP A 748 -6.54 16.29 7.35
CA TRP A 748 -7.14 15.00 7.73
C TRP A 748 -6.06 13.91 7.76
N GLY A 749 -5.96 13.22 8.89
CA GLY A 749 -5.03 12.12 9.08
C GLY A 749 -5.58 10.82 8.50
N VAL A 750 -4.74 10.11 7.74
CA VAL A 750 -4.99 8.73 7.29
C VAL A 750 -4.00 7.71 7.84
N THR A 751 -2.91 8.16 8.48
CA THR A 751 -1.97 7.27 9.18
C THR A 751 -2.62 6.65 10.42
N THR A 752 -2.36 5.37 10.69
CA THR A 752 -2.88 4.66 11.88
C THR A 752 -2.05 4.97 13.13
N GLY A 753 -0.73 5.03 13.01
CA GLY A 753 0.19 5.35 14.12
C GLY A 753 0.15 6.81 14.57
N LYS A 754 0.20 7.00 15.89
CA LYS A 754 0.47 8.28 16.56
C LYS A 754 2.00 8.50 16.61
N SER A 755 2.44 9.73 16.91
CA SER A 755 3.88 10.11 16.84
C SER A 755 4.84 9.32 17.73
N ASN A 756 4.30 8.59 18.71
CA ASN A 756 5.05 7.83 19.70
C ASN A 756 4.81 6.31 19.55
N ASP A 757 4.09 5.90 18.50
CA ASP A 757 3.91 4.49 18.14
C ASP A 757 5.13 3.97 17.34
N GLU A 758 5.20 2.65 17.18
CA GLU A 758 6.25 2.00 16.39
C GLU A 758 6.24 2.46 14.92
N ARG A 759 7.41 2.49 14.27
CA ARG A 759 7.59 3.08 12.94
C ARG A 759 6.62 2.51 11.90
N TRP A 760 6.42 1.20 11.89
CA TRP A 760 5.51 0.52 10.95
C TRP A 760 4.05 1.03 11.03
N LEU A 761 3.57 1.42 12.22
CA LEU A 761 2.27 2.07 12.38
C LEU A 761 2.25 3.49 11.80
N GLN A 762 3.38 4.20 11.84
CA GLN A 762 3.52 5.54 11.25
C GLN A 762 3.63 5.51 9.72
N GLU A 763 3.97 4.34 9.15
CA GLU A 763 4.01 4.03 7.71
C GLU A 763 2.74 3.31 7.22
N LEU A 764 1.80 3.04 8.13
CA LEU A 764 0.52 2.41 7.82
C LEU A 764 -0.53 3.47 7.49
N HIS A 765 -0.82 3.67 6.20
CA HIS A 765 -1.73 4.71 5.72
C HIS A 765 -3.03 4.13 5.16
N GLY A 766 -4.18 4.65 5.58
CA GLY A 766 -5.50 4.29 5.03
C GLY A 766 -6.11 2.98 5.53
N ASP A 767 -5.40 2.20 6.36
CA ASP A 767 -5.94 1.00 7.00
C ASP A 767 -7.14 1.32 7.89
N GLY A 768 -8.26 0.61 7.73
CA GLY A 768 -9.53 0.90 8.41
C GLY A 768 -10.27 2.14 7.89
N LEU A 769 -9.84 2.74 6.77
CA LEU A 769 -10.42 3.99 6.26
C LEU A 769 -10.61 3.92 4.75
N LEU A 770 -11.86 3.89 4.29
CA LEU A 770 -12.27 3.96 2.88
C LEU A 770 -13.24 5.11 2.61
N LEU A 771 -13.93 5.57 3.66
CA LEU A 771 -14.87 6.67 3.68
C LEU A 771 -14.32 7.85 4.48
N TYR A 772 -14.79 9.04 4.15
CA TYR A 772 -14.55 10.28 4.87
C TYR A 772 -15.89 10.94 5.28
N PRO A 773 -15.91 11.73 6.37
CA PRO A 773 -17.12 12.44 6.78
C PRO A 773 -17.27 13.76 6.05
N GLY A 774 -18.21 13.88 5.11
CA GLY A 774 -18.64 15.17 4.56
C GLY A 774 -19.67 15.84 5.47
N ILE A 775 -19.91 17.16 5.32
CA ILE A 775 -20.96 17.86 6.10
C ILE A 775 -22.34 17.21 5.88
N ASP A 776 -22.65 16.86 4.64
CA ASP A 776 -23.95 16.30 4.27
C ASP A 776 -24.02 14.76 4.28
N GLY A 777 -22.89 14.04 4.38
CA GLY A 777 -22.88 12.58 4.26
C GLY A 777 -21.52 11.98 3.86
N PRO A 778 -21.50 10.73 3.35
CA PRO A 778 -20.26 10.05 2.98
C PRO A 778 -19.53 10.76 1.84
N ILE A 779 -18.20 10.82 1.96
CA ILE A 779 -17.26 11.11 0.88
C ILE A 779 -16.45 9.83 0.63
N GLY A 780 -16.46 9.32 -0.60
CA GLY A 780 -15.70 8.13 -0.98
C GLY A 780 -14.21 8.40 -1.17
N SER A 781 -13.41 7.33 -1.24
CA SER A 781 -12.02 7.37 -1.68
C SER A 781 -11.85 6.82 -3.11
N ILE A 782 -10.76 7.18 -3.79
CA ILE A 782 -10.36 6.55 -5.06
C ILE A 782 -10.13 5.03 -4.90
N ARG A 783 -9.72 4.60 -3.69
CA ARG A 783 -9.63 3.19 -3.32
C ARG A 783 -11.00 2.52 -3.30
N LEU A 784 -11.99 3.13 -2.63
CA LEU A 784 -13.37 2.65 -2.63
C LEU A 784 -13.99 2.60 -4.04
N ALA A 785 -13.66 3.55 -4.91
CA ALA A 785 -14.06 3.48 -6.31
C ALA A 785 -13.44 2.26 -7.03
N ASN A 786 -12.14 2.00 -6.87
CA ASN A 786 -11.52 0.80 -7.44
C ASN A 786 -12.02 -0.52 -6.81
N LEU A 787 -12.42 -0.52 -5.53
CA LEU A 787 -13.07 -1.68 -4.89
C LEU A 787 -14.43 -1.99 -5.54
N ARG A 788 -15.24 -0.96 -5.82
CA ARG A 788 -16.49 -1.10 -6.59
C ARG A 788 -16.20 -1.64 -7.99
N ASP A 789 -15.32 -1.00 -8.74
CA ASP A 789 -15.04 -1.37 -10.13
C ASP A 789 -14.56 -2.84 -10.24
N GLY A 790 -13.83 -3.34 -9.24
CA GLY A 790 -13.39 -4.74 -9.20
C GLY A 790 -14.46 -5.73 -8.71
N LEU A 791 -15.38 -5.31 -7.84
CA LEU A 791 -16.60 -6.07 -7.55
C LEU A 791 -17.53 -6.14 -8.76
N GLU A 792 -17.57 -5.10 -9.59
CA GLU A 792 -18.25 -5.11 -10.88
C GLU A 792 -17.56 -6.09 -11.85
N ASP A 793 -16.22 -6.09 -11.92
CA ASP A 793 -15.46 -7.11 -12.67
C ASP A 793 -15.70 -8.56 -12.16
N TYR A 794 -15.90 -8.76 -10.85
CA TYR A 794 -16.24 -10.08 -10.29
C TYR A 794 -17.56 -10.60 -10.89
N GLU A 795 -18.55 -9.75 -11.10
CA GLU A 795 -19.81 -10.14 -11.73
C GLU A 795 -19.62 -10.56 -13.20
N TYR A 796 -18.70 -9.94 -13.95
CA TYR A 796 -18.34 -10.39 -15.30
C TYR A 796 -17.79 -11.84 -15.26
N LEU A 797 -16.85 -12.07 -14.34
CA LEU A 797 -16.21 -13.38 -14.17
C LEU A 797 -17.23 -14.45 -13.73
N TRP A 798 -18.16 -14.09 -12.83
CA TRP A 798 -19.26 -14.94 -12.39
C TRP A 798 -20.22 -15.30 -13.54
N MET A 799 -20.62 -14.31 -14.35
CA MET A 799 -21.51 -14.53 -15.50
C MET A 799 -20.90 -15.46 -16.56
N LEU A 800 -19.59 -15.33 -16.81
CA LEU A 800 -18.82 -16.20 -17.70
C LEU A 800 -18.58 -17.60 -17.11
N GLY A 801 -18.43 -17.71 -15.78
CA GLY A 801 -18.30 -18.98 -15.05
C GLY A 801 -16.97 -19.71 -15.23
N GLN A 802 -15.93 -19.05 -15.76
CA GLN A 802 -14.62 -19.66 -16.03
C GLN A 802 -13.55 -19.10 -15.07
N ARG A 803 -12.94 -19.95 -14.23
CA ARG A 803 -11.89 -19.53 -13.28
C ARG A 803 -10.67 -18.92 -13.98
N GLU A 804 -10.22 -19.55 -15.07
CA GLU A 804 -9.05 -19.11 -15.84
C GLU A 804 -9.27 -17.80 -16.61
N ALA A 805 -10.50 -17.27 -16.65
CA ALA A 805 -10.77 -15.93 -17.17
C ALA A 805 -10.06 -14.82 -16.37
N ALA A 806 -9.59 -15.11 -15.15
CA ALA A 806 -8.78 -14.19 -14.37
C ALA A 806 -7.34 -14.01 -14.89
N LEU A 807 -6.83 -14.93 -15.73
CA LEU A 807 -5.53 -14.78 -16.38
C LEU A 807 -5.63 -13.80 -17.56
N PRO A 808 -4.68 -12.87 -17.76
CA PRO A 808 -3.42 -12.71 -17.03
C PRO A 808 -3.46 -11.68 -15.87
N VAL A 809 -4.64 -11.20 -15.45
CA VAL A 809 -4.75 -10.18 -14.38
C VAL A 809 -4.19 -10.71 -13.06
N THR A 810 -4.49 -11.96 -12.72
CA THR A 810 -3.91 -12.69 -11.60
C THR A 810 -3.72 -14.16 -11.95
N LYS A 811 -2.58 -14.71 -11.52
CA LYS A 811 -2.26 -16.14 -11.53
C LYS A 811 -2.47 -16.76 -10.15
N ASP A 812 -2.17 -16.01 -9.10
CA ASP A 812 -2.34 -16.37 -7.70
C ASP A 812 -2.29 -15.10 -6.81
N LEU A 813 -2.26 -15.28 -5.49
CA LEU A 813 -2.32 -14.19 -4.52
C LEU A 813 -1.07 -13.29 -4.48
N THR A 814 0.06 -13.71 -5.06
CA THR A 814 1.31 -12.93 -5.10
C THR A 814 1.82 -12.64 -6.52
N HIS A 815 1.19 -13.21 -7.56
CA HIS A 815 1.52 -12.95 -8.96
C HIS A 815 0.31 -12.36 -9.71
N PHE A 816 0.32 -11.04 -9.91
CA PHE A 816 -0.73 -10.28 -10.56
C PHE A 816 -0.18 -9.05 -11.31
N THR A 817 -1.01 -8.42 -12.15
CA THR A 817 -0.63 -7.24 -12.94
C THR A 817 -0.70 -5.94 -12.13
N LEU A 818 0.30 -5.07 -12.33
CA LEU A 818 0.25 -3.66 -11.92
C LEU A 818 -0.03 -2.71 -13.11
N ASP A 819 -0.23 -3.24 -14.32
CA ASP A 819 -0.58 -2.48 -15.51
C ASP A 819 -2.10 -2.45 -15.75
N PRO A 820 -2.76 -1.27 -15.68
CA PRO A 820 -4.18 -1.12 -16.02
C PRO A 820 -4.56 -1.56 -17.43
N ALA A 821 -3.64 -1.48 -18.41
CA ALA A 821 -3.92 -1.89 -19.78
C ALA A 821 -4.13 -3.41 -19.90
N VAL A 822 -3.42 -4.20 -19.10
CA VAL A 822 -3.60 -5.65 -19.02
C VAL A 822 -4.98 -5.98 -18.44
N LEU A 823 -5.39 -5.30 -17.37
CA LEU A 823 -6.71 -5.49 -16.75
C LEU A 823 -7.84 -5.11 -17.71
N TYR A 824 -7.81 -3.91 -18.30
CA TYR A 824 -8.84 -3.48 -19.25
C TYR A 824 -8.93 -4.40 -20.49
N THR A 825 -7.79 -4.86 -21.02
CA THR A 825 -7.78 -5.78 -22.17
C THR A 825 -8.41 -7.12 -21.82
N GLN A 826 -8.09 -7.69 -20.67
CA GLN A 826 -8.69 -8.96 -20.25
C GLN A 826 -10.18 -8.79 -19.90
N ARG A 827 -10.57 -7.67 -19.29
CA ARG A 827 -11.97 -7.35 -19.00
C ARG A 827 -12.83 -7.25 -20.27
N ASP A 828 -12.39 -6.54 -21.30
CA ASP A 828 -13.07 -6.51 -22.62
C ASP A 828 -13.14 -7.91 -23.25
N ARG A 829 -12.07 -8.71 -23.14
CA ARG A 829 -12.08 -10.11 -23.60
C ARG A 829 -13.08 -10.98 -22.84
N VAL A 830 -13.24 -10.81 -21.53
CA VAL A 830 -14.25 -11.50 -20.71
C VAL A 830 -15.66 -11.05 -21.12
N ALA A 831 -15.87 -9.74 -21.20
CA ALA A 831 -17.16 -9.14 -21.57
C ALA A 831 -17.70 -9.66 -22.91
N ARG A 832 -16.84 -9.79 -23.92
CA ARG A 832 -17.21 -10.30 -25.26
C ARG A 832 -17.56 -11.79 -25.30
N GLN A 833 -17.23 -12.55 -24.25
CA GLN A 833 -17.59 -13.97 -24.11
C GLN A 833 -18.86 -14.18 -23.27
N ILE A 834 -19.36 -13.13 -22.59
CA ILE A 834 -20.63 -13.18 -21.87
C ILE A 834 -21.76 -13.09 -22.88
N HIS A 835 -22.35 -14.25 -23.19
CA HIS A 835 -23.57 -14.30 -23.98
C HIS A 835 -24.78 -13.92 -23.10
N PRO A 836 -25.74 -13.13 -23.63
CA PRO A 836 -27.01 -12.94 -22.94
C PRO A 836 -27.68 -14.30 -22.73
N ARG A 837 -27.94 -14.67 -21.48
CA ARG A 837 -28.82 -15.82 -21.19
C ARG A 837 -30.25 -15.36 -21.51
N HIS A 838 -30.86 -16.03 -22.50
CA HIS A 838 -32.24 -15.80 -22.94
C HIS A 838 -33.27 -16.09 -21.84
#